data_AF-A0A3B9ZLM2-F1
#
_entry.id   AF-A0A3B9ZLM2-F1
#
_cell.length_a   1.000
_cell.length_b   1.000
_cell.length_c   1.000
_cell.angle_alpha   90.00
_cell.angle_beta   90.00
_cell.angle_gamma   90.00
#
_symmetry.space_group_name_H-M   'P 1'
#
loop_
_entity.id
_entity.type
_entity.pdbx_description
1 polymer ?
#
loop_
_entity_poly.entity_id
_entity_poly.type
_entity_poly.pdbx_seq_one_letter_code
_entity_poly.pdbx_strand_id
1 'polypeptide(L)'
;MNTYSIFSFIAVILCIILSFWVVIKRRSPFSISFSRVCFLIGIWTAFPFVNSITKTDAEALVFTRLLYLAASFVPYFFFRFMFIVMEITSDPNIKRFSLFSLAFAIFFFVSCNSPLFIKGVVKYAPYFTVVPGPLYLLFAIYFGLSYGYATPKLLKIYSGSKSHRRNQLKYIIIAFFLAFMAGTMHFLAAYRIPEIFPHDILVITFTLIFAYAIVRYRLLDITIALTRASIFVIVYTLVLGIPFALAGFLGEWLSIHIGQNWWMAPLVLMAILATTGPFLYIYLQRKAEDRLLKEQKRYQDTLKKASLGMTRIRDLNKLIKLIVHVVAKSVRLNFASIYILDNDDVLYRLGAEKNKSNALVSEISSTSSLINWLTKNKDALVFEEIKRQMHDHTTEELEDLRSQMLSIDASVVIPSFIGDRLLAFMVLGEKRSGEIYSQDDLSVFTVLANQAALAIENARFFEEAKEMQEQIAQAEKMATIGTMADGLSHQINNRFHALSMITGDTMDTIHLVDMSTYTPEQKELITQIRHSLERIQANVVQGGEVVKGMLKYTRKGDAGLMAITLDKVLDATLEMVQYKIKLSMIDIVRDYPKDIASVVGNLTQLQEVFFNLIDNAYDAMMERKDTLKEEGYRGRIRIYTENVNSGFLTIHLEDNGIGVKLEDFKKLFTPFFTTKVSSRRGTGLGLYVIKKIIASNHGGTINVSSTYKQGTRFTIELPMHN
;
A
#
# COMPACT_ATOMS: atom_id res chain seq x y z
N MET A 1 -14.50 65.60 -0.76
CA MET A 1 -13.59 64.62 -1.42
C MET A 1 -14.20 64.24 -2.75
N ASN A 2 -13.39 64.16 -3.79
CA ASN A 2 -13.83 63.66 -5.09
C ASN A 2 -13.92 62.12 -5.08
N THR A 3 -14.70 61.53 -6.00
CA THR A 3 -14.91 60.08 -6.12
C THR A 3 -13.61 59.29 -6.22
N TYR A 4 -12.63 59.78 -7.00
CA TYR A 4 -11.31 59.15 -7.14
C TYR A 4 -10.56 59.09 -5.79
N SER A 5 -10.61 60.17 -5.01
CA SER A 5 -9.98 60.23 -3.68
C SER A 5 -10.61 59.24 -2.71
N ILE A 6 -11.94 59.02 -2.81
CA ILE A 6 -12.66 58.05 -1.97
C ILE A 6 -12.24 56.63 -2.32
N PHE A 7 -12.21 56.28 -3.61
CA PHE A 7 -11.78 54.94 -4.06
C PHE A 7 -10.32 54.66 -3.73
N SER A 8 -9.43 55.63 -3.96
CA SER A 8 -8.02 55.57 -3.56
C SER A 8 -7.88 55.32 -2.05
N PHE A 9 -8.60 56.08 -1.21
CA PHE A 9 -8.57 55.89 0.26
C PHE A 9 -9.01 54.48 0.68
N ILE A 10 -10.10 53.97 0.09
CA ILE A 10 -10.58 52.61 0.35
C ILE A 10 -9.56 51.57 -0.11
N ALA A 11 -8.97 51.73 -1.30
CA ALA A 11 -7.96 50.83 -1.85
C ALA A 11 -6.73 50.74 -0.94
N VAL A 12 -6.22 51.88 -0.46
CA VAL A 12 -5.09 51.97 0.46
C VAL A 12 -5.37 51.20 1.75
N ILE A 13 -6.53 51.45 2.38
CA ILE A 13 -6.92 50.78 3.63
C ILE A 13 -6.99 49.26 3.42
N LEU A 14 -7.67 48.80 2.37
CA LEU A 14 -7.83 47.38 2.10
C LEU A 14 -6.48 46.69 1.85
N CYS A 15 -5.59 47.30 1.06
CA CYS A 15 -4.25 46.77 0.79
C CYS A 15 -3.38 46.70 2.04
N ILE A 16 -3.38 47.76 2.88
CA ILE A 16 -2.60 47.80 4.12
C ILE A 16 -3.11 46.75 5.10
N ILE A 17 -4.44 46.68 5.33
CA ILE A 17 -5.06 45.68 6.20
C ILE A 17 -4.70 44.28 5.72
N LEU A 18 -4.92 43.97 4.43
CA LEU A 18 -4.64 42.64 3.90
C LEU A 18 -3.15 42.28 4.02
N SER A 19 -2.25 43.24 3.75
CA SER A 19 -0.81 43.04 3.83
C SER A 19 -0.33 42.68 5.23
N PHE A 20 -0.64 43.51 6.25
CA PHE A 20 -0.21 43.26 7.62
C PHE A 20 -0.83 41.99 8.19
N TRP A 21 -2.13 41.79 7.92
CA TRP A 21 -2.90 40.71 8.50
C TRP A 21 -2.42 39.33 8.01
N VAL A 22 -2.05 39.21 6.74
CA VAL A 22 -1.48 37.99 6.15
C VAL A 22 -0.16 37.59 6.83
N VAL A 23 0.71 38.55 7.16
CA VAL A 23 2.01 38.26 7.81
C VAL A 23 1.88 37.96 9.29
N ILE A 24 1.00 38.66 9.99
CA ILE A 24 0.77 38.45 11.44
C ILE A 24 0.24 37.04 11.71
N LYS A 25 -0.66 36.52 10.85
CA LYS A 25 -1.27 35.21 11.08
C LYS A 25 -0.41 34.02 10.69
N ARG A 26 0.41 34.15 9.64
CA ARG A 26 1.34 33.09 9.25
C ARG A 26 2.53 33.69 8.52
N ARG A 27 3.73 33.56 9.10
CA ARG A 27 4.98 33.94 8.43
C ARG A 27 5.44 32.80 7.53
N SER A 28 5.28 32.96 6.22
CA SER A 28 5.81 32.07 5.18
C SER A 28 6.47 32.90 4.08
N PRO A 29 7.38 32.33 3.27
CA PRO A 29 7.95 33.03 2.13
C PRO A 29 6.88 33.64 1.21
N PHE A 30 5.79 32.89 0.99
CA PHE A 30 4.62 33.33 0.25
C PHE A 30 3.95 34.55 0.91
N SER A 31 3.58 34.46 2.20
CA SER A 31 2.83 35.52 2.88
C SER A 31 3.65 36.81 3.00
N ILE A 32 4.94 36.69 3.29
CA ILE A 32 5.87 37.83 3.36
C ILE A 32 6.01 38.49 1.99
N SER A 33 6.20 37.71 0.93
CA SER A 33 6.38 38.28 -0.41
C SER A 33 5.10 38.93 -0.94
N PHE A 34 3.95 38.28 -0.73
CA PHE A 34 2.65 38.85 -1.07
C PHE A 34 2.39 40.15 -0.32
N SER A 35 2.61 40.16 0.99
CA SER A 35 2.44 41.34 1.84
C SER A 35 3.28 42.52 1.37
N ARG A 36 4.55 42.30 1.01
CA ARG A 36 5.41 43.38 0.48
C ARG A 36 4.87 43.97 -0.82
N VAL A 37 4.43 43.14 -1.76
CA VAL A 37 3.82 43.61 -3.03
C VAL A 37 2.53 44.37 -2.76
N CYS A 38 1.63 43.78 -1.97
CA CYS A 38 0.34 44.37 -1.64
C CYS A 38 0.48 45.69 -0.88
N PHE A 39 1.46 45.79 0.03
CA PHE A 39 1.77 47.01 0.75
C PHE A 39 2.26 48.12 -0.17
N LEU A 40 3.18 47.82 -1.10
CA LEU A 40 3.71 48.80 -2.04
C LEU A 40 2.67 49.26 -3.06
N ILE A 41 1.82 48.35 -3.54
CA ILE A 41 0.63 48.69 -4.35
C ILE A 41 -0.30 49.60 -3.54
N GLY A 42 -0.53 49.28 -2.27
CA GLY A 42 -1.32 50.11 -1.35
C GLY A 42 -0.75 51.52 -1.17
N ILE A 43 0.56 51.68 -1.01
CA ILE A 43 1.20 53.00 -0.95
C ILE A 43 1.04 53.73 -2.28
N TRP A 44 1.35 53.08 -3.41
CA TRP A 44 1.31 53.74 -4.71
C TRP A 44 -0.11 54.21 -5.08
N THR A 45 -1.14 53.41 -4.75
CA THR A 45 -2.55 53.78 -4.93
C THR A 45 -3.03 54.92 -4.04
N ALA A 46 -2.26 55.40 -3.07
CA ALA A 46 -2.57 56.63 -2.34
C ALA A 46 -2.47 57.89 -3.22
N PHE A 47 -1.95 57.77 -4.45
CA PHE A 47 -1.68 58.88 -5.35
C PHE A 47 -2.89 59.79 -5.60
N PRO A 48 -4.07 59.30 -6.06
CA PRO A 48 -5.21 60.19 -6.29
C PRO A 48 -5.74 60.84 -5.00
N PHE A 49 -5.69 60.15 -3.86
CA PHE A 49 -6.08 60.70 -2.57
C PHE A 49 -5.14 61.84 -2.13
N VAL A 50 -3.83 61.57 -2.05
CA VAL A 50 -2.83 62.53 -1.58
C VAL A 50 -2.77 63.75 -2.51
N ASN A 51 -2.79 63.55 -3.82
CA ASN A 51 -2.77 64.66 -4.78
C ASN A 51 -4.10 65.42 -4.91
N SER A 52 -5.19 64.93 -4.32
CA SER A 52 -6.46 65.68 -4.28
C SER A 52 -6.56 66.61 -3.08
N ILE A 53 -5.75 66.41 -2.05
CA ILE A 53 -5.72 67.23 -0.82
C ILE A 53 -4.61 68.27 -0.83
N THR A 54 -3.65 68.18 -1.76
CA THR A 54 -2.56 69.14 -1.94
C THR A 54 -3.05 70.44 -2.56
N LYS A 55 -2.51 71.57 -2.09
CA LYS A 55 -2.95 72.91 -2.51
C LYS A 55 -2.02 73.57 -3.52
N THR A 56 -0.75 73.19 -3.51
CA THR A 56 0.29 73.77 -4.39
C THR A 56 0.96 72.72 -5.26
N ASP A 57 1.43 73.13 -6.44
CA ASP A 57 2.15 72.26 -7.37
C ASP A 57 3.46 71.72 -6.77
N ALA A 58 4.12 72.51 -5.92
CA ALA A 58 5.34 72.11 -5.22
C ALA A 58 5.08 70.99 -4.20
N GLU A 59 4.03 71.10 -3.39
CA GLU A 59 3.60 70.04 -2.46
C GLU A 59 3.22 68.77 -3.23
N ALA A 60 2.39 68.91 -4.28
CA ALA A 60 1.96 67.79 -5.11
C ALA A 60 3.14 67.06 -5.77
N LEU A 61 4.18 67.80 -6.20
CA LEU A 61 5.40 67.22 -6.74
C LEU A 61 6.18 66.42 -5.70
N VAL A 62 6.33 66.93 -4.47
CA VAL A 62 7.03 66.23 -3.38
C VAL A 62 6.31 64.94 -3.03
N PHE A 63 4.99 64.99 -2.81
CA PHE A 63 4.20 63.79 -2.49
C PHE A 63 4.21 62.77 -3.62
N THR A 64 4.07 63.23 -4.87
CA THR A 64 4.19 62.38 -6.05
C THR A 64 5.52 61.64 -6.07
N ARG A 65 6.64 62.33 -5.85
CA ARG A 65 7.98 61.69 -5.80
C ARG A 65 8.09 60.68 -4.67
N LEU A 66 7.54 60.98 -3.49
CA LEU A 66 7.52 60.05 -2.35
C LEU A 66 6.74 58.76 -2.65
N LEU A 67 5.58 58.87 -3.30
CA LEU A 67 4.78 57.71 -3.68
C LEU A 67 5.47 56.83 -4.74
N TYR A 68 6.23 57.45 -5.64
CA TYR A 68 7.00 56.73 -6.65
C TYR A 68 8.22 55.98 -6.08
N LEU A 69 8.69 56.33 -4.86
CA LEU A 69 9.68 55.50 -4.15
C LEU A 69 9.12 54.10 -3.91
N ALA A 70 7.85 53.99 -3.51
CA ALA A 70 7.18 52.70 -3.35
C ALA A 70 6.92 52.02 -4.70
N ALA A 71 6.45 52.78 -5.70
CA ALA A 71 6.20 52.27 -7.05
C ALA A 71 7.44 51.62 -7.68
N SER A 72 8.63 52.20 -7.46
CA SER A 72 9.91 51.71 -7.98
C SER A 72 10.22 50.26 -7.60
N PHE A 73 9.75 49.82 -6.42
CA PHE A 73 9.95 48.45 -5.92
C PHE A 73 8.82 47.48 -6.29
N VAL A 74 7.68 47.94 -6.80
CA VAL A 74 6.54 47.08 -7.14
C VAL A 74 6.91 45.96 -8.14
N PRO A 75 7.58 46.23 -9.28
CA PRO A 75 7.95 45.18 -10.24
C PRO A 75 8.90 44.12 -9.64
N TYR A 76 9.85 44.55 -8.79
CA TYR A 76 10.80 43.64 -8.15
C TYR A 76 10.10 42.69 -7.18
N PHE A 77 9.28 43.22 -6.27
CA PHE A 77 8.57 42.35 -5.34
C PHE A 77 7.50 41.51 -6.03
N PHE A 78 6.88 42.01 -7.10
CA PHE A 78 5.97 41.23 -7.94
C PHE A 78 6.69 40.00 -8.51
N PHE A 79 7.87 40.17 -9.10
CA PHE A 79 8.67 39.05 -9.59
C PHE A 79 9.03 38.06 -8.49
N ARG A 80 9.50 38.57 -7.36
CA ARG A 80 9.88 37.74 -6.21
C ARG A 80 8.70 36.93 -5.69
N PHE A 81 7.50 37.52 -5.68
CA PHE A 81 6.26 36.82 -5.35
C PHE A 81 5.90 35.78 -6.42
N MET A 82 5.96 36.13 -7.71
CA MET A 82 5.67 35.22 -8.82
C MET A 82 6.60 33.99 -8.83
N PHE A 83 7.89 34.15 -8.54
CA PHE A 83 8.83 33.02 -8.47
C PHE A 83 8.54 32.08 -7.31
N ILE A 84 8.06 32.60 -6.17
CA ILE A 84 7.60 31.79 -5.05
C ILE A 84 6.33 31.02 -5.45
N VAL A 85 5.38 31.66 -6.14
CA VAL A 85 4.15 30.99 -6.64
C VAL A 85 4.50 29.88 -7.64
N MET A 86 5.54 30.07 -8.45
CA MET A 86 6.01 29.08 -9.42
C MET A 86 6.92 28.01 -8.81
N GLU A 87 7.35 28.15 -7.55
CA GLU A 87 8.25 27.20 -6.85
C GLU A 87 9.62 27.02 -7.52
N ILE A 88 10.11 28.07 -8.19
CA ILE A 88 11.37 28.07 -8.96
C ILE A 88 12.47 28.93 -8.33
N THR A 89 12.34 29.30 -7.05
CA THR A 89 13.27 30.20 -6.35
C THR A 89 14.70 29.64 -6.21
N SER A 90 14.87 28.32 -6.38
CA SER A 90 16.18 27.66 -6.28
C SER A 90 17.01 27.75 -7.56
N ASP A 91 16.40 28.10 -8.70
CA ASP A 91 17.11 28.18 -9.98
C ASP A 91 18.13 29.35 -9.99
N PRO A 92 19.43 29.08 -10.25
CA PRO A 92 20.48 30.10 -10.26
C PRO A 92 20.24 31.21 -11.31
N ASN A 93 19.62 30.91 -12.45
CA ASN A 93 19.28 31.92 -13.45
C ASN A 93 18.21 32.88 -12.95
N ILE A 94 17.26 32.36 -12.16
CA ILE A 94 16.18 33.15 -11.56
C ILE A 94 16.71 34.03 -10.44
N LYS A 95 17.68 33.54 -9.64
CA LYS A 95 18.38 34.37 -8.66
C LYS A 95 19.11 35.53 -9.31
N ARG A 96 19.85 35.29 -10.41
CA ARG A 96 20.52 36.35 -11.19
C ARG A 96 19.51 37.36 -11.73
N PHE A 97 18.43 36.89 -12.34
CA PHE A 97 17.37 37.76 -12.85
C PHE A 97 16.73 38.61 -11.75
N SER A 98 16.45 38.04 -10.58
CA SER A 98 15.93 38.78 -9.43
C SER A 98 16.89 39.86 -8.94
N LEU A 99 18.22 39.62 -9.02
CA LEU A 99 19.24 40.62 -8.71
C LEU A 99 19.25 41.78 -9.71
N PHE A 100 19.13 41.48 -11.02
CA PHE A 100 18.99 42.50 -12.06
C PHE A 100 17.73 43.35 -11.85
N SER A 101 16.59 42.72 -11.57
CA SER A 101 15.35 43.45 -11.27
C SER A 101 15.49 44.33 -10.02
N LEU A 102 16.24 43.89 -9.00
CA LEU A 102 16.54 44.72 -7.82
C LEU A 102 17.39 45.94 -8.19
N ALA A 103 18.41 45.76 -9.04
CA ALA A 103 19.24 46.88 -9.51
C ALA A 103 18.41 47.92 -10.28
N PHE A 104 17.48 47.50 -11.14
CA PHE A 104 16.54 48.41 -11.80
C PHE A 104 15.61 49.12 -10.81
N ALA A 105 15.09 48.42 -9.80
CA ALA A 105 14.28 49.04 -8.76
C ALA A 105 15.06 50.12 -7.98
N ILE A 106 16.32 49.85 -7.63
CA ILE A 106 17.20 50.82 -6.96
C ILE A 106 17.50 52.02 -7.87
N PHE A 107 17.78 51.78 -9.16
CA PHE A 107 18.02 52.84 -10.14
C PHE A 107 16.83 53.83 -10.23
N PHE A 108 15.60 53.31 -10.34
CA PHE A 108 14.41 54.15 -10.38
C PHE A 108 14.09 54.80 -9.03
N PHE A 109 14.35 54.11 -7.92
CA PHE A 109 14.23 54.68 -6.56
C PHE A 109 15.11 55.93 -6.39
N VAL A 110 16.39 55.85 -6.77
CA VAL A 110 17.31 57.00 -6.74
C VAL A 110 16.87 58.08 -7.73
N SER A 111 16.35 57.69 -8.89
CA SER A 111 15.90 58.62 -9.93
C SER A 111 14.60 59.36 -9.60
N CYS A 112 13.83 58.95 -8.58
CA CYS A 112 12.53 59.56 -8.21
C CYS A 112 12.61 61.07 -7.95
N ASN A 113 13.72 61.54 -7.37
CA ASN A 113 13.88 62.97 -7.09
C ASN A 113 14.45 63.78 -8.28
N SER A 114 14.77 63.11 -9.39
CA SER A 114 15.34 63.75 -10.58
C SER A 114 14.26 64.19 -11.57
N PRO A 115 14.39 65.38 -12.18
CA PRO A 115 13.56 65.80 -13.32
C PRO A 115 13.63 64.85 -14.52
N LEU A 116 14.67 64.01 -14.59
CA LEU A 116 14.80 62.98 -15.62
C LEU A 116 13.72 61.90 -15.51
N PHE A 117 13.19 61.65 -14.31
CA PHE A 117 12.10 60.69 -14.11
C PHE A 117 10.76 61.40 -13.91
N ILE A 118 10.66 62.33 -12.96
CA ILE A 118 9.46 63.12 -12.68
C ILE A 118 9.81 64.59 -12.81
N LYS A 119 9.52 65.16 -13.99
CA LYS A 119 9.84 66.55 -14.35
C LYS A 119 8.99 67.55 -13.56
N GLY A 120 7.72 67.22 -13.34
CA GLY A 120 6.77 68.08 -12.65
C GLY A 120 5.44 67.36 -12.47
N VAL A 121 4.44 68.11 -12.02
CA VAL A 121 3.04 67.66 -11.96
C VAL A 121 2.16 68.68 -12.68
N VAL A 122 1.04 68.23 -13.23
CA VAL A 122 0.04 69.08 -13.86
C VAL A 122 -1.34 68.66 -13.38
N LYS A 123 -2.21 69.62 -13.11
CA LYS A 123 -3.59 69.32 -12.72
C LYS A 123 -4.35 68.81 -13.95
N TYR A 124 -4.70 67.53 -13.95
CA TYR A 124 -5.44 66.87 -15.02
C TYR A 124 -6.56 66.08 -14.35
N ALA A 125 -7.80 66.53 -14.54
CA ALA A 125 -8.97 66.06 -13.78
C ALA A 125 -8.88 66.46 -12.26
N PRO A 126 -9.65 65.90 -11.32
CA PRO A 126 -9.74 66.40 -9.93
C PRO A 126 -8.49 66.16 -9.04
N TYR A 127 -7.36 65.72 -9.61
CA TYR A 127 -6.08 65.50 -8.94
C TYR A 127 -4.90 65.89 -9.85
N PHE A 128 -3.70 65.98 -9.28
CA PHE A 128 -2.46 66.19 -10.04
C PHE A 128 -1.98 64.89 -10.70
N THR A 129 -1.63 64.95 -11.99
CA THR A 129 -0.95 63.87 -12.72
C THR A 129 0.53 64.21 -12.93
N VAL A 130 1.33 63.19 -13.25
CA VAL A 130 2.78 63.32 -13.48
C VAL A 130 3.07 63.93 -14.85
N VAL A 131 4.01 64.87 -14.92
CA VAL A 131 4.66 65.27 -16.17
C VAL A 131 5.89 64.38 -16.36
N PRO A 132 5.86 63.44 -17.33
CA PRO A 132 6.90 62.41 -17.45
C PRO A 132 8.23 63.01 -17.93
N GLY A 133 9.34 62.61 -17.28
CA GLY A 133 10.69 62.81 -17.81
C GLY A 133 11.11 61.66 -18.76
N PRO A 134 12.28 61.73 -19.40
CA PRO A 134 12.76 60.68 -20.31
C PRO A 134 12.84 59.27 -19.69
N LEU A 135 13.18 59.16 -18.40
CA LEU A 135 13.26 57.88 -17.69
C LEU A 135 11.88 57.29 -17.36
N TYR A 136 10.80 58.08 -17.45
CA TYR A 136 9.45 57.62 -17.12
C TYR A 136 8.98 56.51 -18.06
N LEU A 137 9.27 56.63 -19.36
CA LEU A 137 8.94 55.61 -20.35
C LEU A 137 9.74 54.31 -20.09
N LEU A 138 11.01 54.42 -19.71
CA LEU A 138 11.84 53.25 -19.36
C LEU A 138 11.28 52.53 -18.12
N PHE A 139 10.77 53.27 -17.13
CA PHE A 139 10.10 52.67 -15.98
C PHE A 139 8.81 51.95 -16.38
N ALA A 140 7.99 52.55 -17.26
CA ALA A 140 6.79 51.90 -17.78
C ALA A 140 7.11 50.63 -18.58
N ILE A 141 8.19 50.63 -19.38
CA ILE A 141 8.69 49.45 -20.08
C ILE A 141 9.16 48.38 -19.08
N TYR A 142 9.92 48.75 -18.06
CA TYR A 142 10.34 47.85 -16.99
C TYR A 142 9.15 47.19 -16.27
N PHE A 143 8.13 47.99 -15.92
CA PHE A 143 6.88 47.50 -15.35
C PHE A 143 6.16 46.52 -16.31
N GLY A 144 6.02 46.89 -17.59
CA GLY A 144 5.41 46.06 -18.63
C GLY A 144 6.12 44.72 -18.86
N LEU A 145 7.45 44.76 -19.03
CA LEU A 145 8.28 43.56 -19.17
C LEU A 145 8.20 42.67 -17.93
N SER A 146 8.03 43.27 -16.74
CA SER A 146 7.93 42.49 -15.52
C SER A 146 6.72 41.55 -15.51
N TYR A 147 5.58 42.08 -15.94
CA TYR A 147 4.35 41.33 -16.07
C TYR A 147 4.40 40.37 -17.27
N GLY A 148 4.92 40.84 -18.41
CA GLY A 148 5.04 40.08 -19.65
C GLY A 148 5.94 38.84 -19.55
N TYR A 149 6.96 38.87 -18.71
CA TYR A 149 7.83 37.71 -18.47
C TYR A 149 7.20 36.66 -17.53
N ALA A 150 6.57 37.11 -16.44
CA ALA A 150 6.04 36.20 -15.42
C ALA A 150 4.76 35.48 -15.87
N THR A 151 3.88 36.17 -16.59
CA THR A 151 2.54 35.68 -16.92
C THR A 151 2.53 34.43 -17.83
N PRO A 152 3.29 34.35 -18.93
CA PRO A 152 3.31 33.17 -19.79
C PRO A 152 3.82 31.91 -19.08
N LYS A 153 4.84 32.06 -18.21
CA LYS A 153 5.36 30.96 -17.39
C LYS A 153 4.31 30.47 -16.40
N LEU A 154 3.59 31.38 -15.76
CA LEU A 154 2.51 31.05 -14.84
C LEU A 154 1.34 30.36 -15.55
N LEU A 155 1.00 30.79 -16.78
CA LEU A 155 -0.02 30.16 -17.62
C LEU A 155 0.35 28.73 -18.04
N LYS A 156 1.64 28.46 -18.30
CA LYS A 156 2.15 27.11 -18.58
C LYS A 156 2.01 26.18 -17.36
N ILE A 157 2.28 26.68 -16.16
CA ILE A 157 2.07 25.91 -14.92
C ILE A 157 0.57 25.70 -14.67
N TYR A 158 -0.24 26.72 -14.93
CA TYR A 158 -1.70 26.65 -14.81
C TYR A 158 -2.33 25.56 -15.69
N SER A 159 -1.88 25.40 -16.95
CA SER A 159 -2.41 24.37 -17.85
C SER A 159 -2.06 22.93 -17.43
N GLY A 160 -0.90 22.74 -16.79
CA GLY A 160 -0.47 21.44 -16.24
C GLY A 160 -0.97 21.14 -14.81
N SER A 161 -1.60 22.11 -14.14
CA SER A 161 -2.01 21.98 -12.74
C SER A 161 -3.34 21.26 -12.55
N LYS A 162 -3.44 20.41 -11.51
CA LYS A 162 -4.68 19.76 -11.07
C LYS A 162 -5.68 20.77 -10.48
N SER A 163 -6.95 20.37 -10.36
CA SER A 163 -8.12 21.25 -10.07
C SER A 163 -7.93 22.30 -8.96
N HIS A 164 -7.32 21.95 -7.82
CA HIS A 164 -7.15 22.89 -6.70
C HIS A 164 -6.06 23.94 -6.95
N ARG A 165 -4.84 23.50 -7.28
CA ARG A 165 -3.74 24.40 -7.64
C ARG A 165 -4.10 25.25 -8.86
N ARG A 166 -4.81 24.68 -9.82
CA ARG A 166 -5.34 25.39 -10.99
C ARG A 166 -6.25 26.54 -10.59
N ASN A 167 -7.15 26.33 -9.62
CA ASN A 167 -7.99 27.41 -9.10
C ASN A 167 -7.17 28.47 -8.33
N GLN A 168 -6.22 28.09 -7.48
CA GLN A 168 -5.34 29.05 -6.81
C GLN A 168 -4.61 29.95 -7.81
N LEU A 169 -3.99 29.34 -8.84
CA LEU A 169 -3.29 30.06 -9.91
C LEU A 169 -4.24 30.94 -10.73
N LYS A 170 -5.46 30.46 -11.03
CA LYS A 170 -6.49 31.25 -11.74
C LYS A 170 -6.75 32.58 -11.02
N TYR A 171 -6.99 32.56 -9.72
CA TYR A 171 -7.29 33.78 -8.97
C TYR A 171 -6.07 34.69 -8.80
N ILE A 172 -4.86 34.12 -8.64
CA ILE A 172 -3.61 34.90 -8.62
C ILE A 172 -3.43 35.63 -9.96
N ILE A 173 -3.60 34.92 -11.09
CA ILE A 173 -3.47 35.49 -12.44
C ILE A 173 -4.49 36.61 -12.65
N ILE A 174 -5.78 36.36 -12.35
CA ILE A 174 -6.85 37.37 -12.54
C ILE A 174 -6.58 38.60 -11.67
N ALA A 175 -6.24 38.42 -10.40
CA ALA A 175 -6.02 39.55 -9.51
C ALA A 175 -4.81 40.38 -9.95
N PHE A 176 -3.67 39.76 -10.25
CA PHE A 176 -2.49 40.49 -10.71
C PHE A 176 -2.67 41.12 -12.10
N PHE A 177 -3.53 40.55 -12.96
CA PHE A 177 -3.93 41.19 -14.20
C PHE A 177 -4.68 42.50 -13.95
N LEU A 178 -5.61 42.52 -12.99
CA LEU A 178 -6.32 43.75 -12.61
C LEU A 178 -5.36 44.79 -12.01
N ALA A 179 -4.43 44.37 -11.15
CA ALA A 179 -3.42 45.26 -10.58
C ALA A 179 -2.48 45.83 -11.66
N PHE A 180 -2.11 45.00 -12.65
CA PHE A 180 -1.33 45.43 -13.81
C PHE A 180 -2.08 46.47 -14.63
N MET A 181 -3.36 46.21 -14.97
CA MET A 181 -4.19 47.20 -15.69
C MET A 181 -4.31 48.51 -14.93
N ALA A 182 -4.48 48.47 -13.61
CA ALA A 182 -4.54 49.66 -12.76
C ALA A 182 -3.25 50.50 -12.88
N GLY A 183 -2.09 49.84 -12.79
CA GLY A 183 -0.78 50.48 -12.98
C GLY A 183 -0.61 51.04 -14.40
N THR A 184 -1.06 50.32 -15.43
CA THR A 184 -1.03 50.79 -16.82
C THR A 184 -1.89 52.04 -17.02
N MET A 185 -3.09 52.10 -16.43
CA MET A 185 -3.95 53.28 -16.49
C MET A 185 -3.25 54.51 -15.86
N HIS A 186 -2.53 54.32 -14.76
CA HIS A 186 -1.74 55.38 -14.14
C HIS A 186 -0.59 55.88 -15.05
N PHE A 187 0.03 55.01 -15.84
CA PHE A 187 1.01 55.44 -16.85
C PHE A 187 0.36 56.24 -17.98
N LEU A 188 -0.80 55.80 -18.48
CA LEU A 188 -1.54 56.50 -19.54
C LEU A 188 -2.00 57.90 -19.10
N ALA A 189 -2.39 58.05 -17.83
CA ALA A 189 -2.78 59.34 -17.24
C ALA A 189 -1.64 60.37 -17.26
N ALA A 190 -0.37 59.94 -17.18
CA ALA A 190 0.80 60.83 -17.30
C ALA A 190 0.97 61.40 -18.73
N TYR A 191 0.46 60.68 -19.74
CA TYR A 191 0.46 61.12 -21.14
C TYR A 191 -0.86 61.79 -21.55
N ARG A 192 -1.69 62.21 -20.57
CA ARG A 192 -2.96 62.92 -20.78
C ARG A 192 -3.99 62.12 -21.59
N ILE A 193 -3.92 60.80 -21.51
CA ILE A 193 -4.97 59.92 -22.04
C ILE A 193 -6.07 59.83 -20.98
N PRO A 194 -7.34 60.12 -21.33
CA PRO A 194 -8.43 60.19 -20.36
C PRO A 194 -8.69 58.83 -19.70
N GLU A 195 -8.84 58.83 -18.37
CA GLU A 195 -9.24 57.65 -17.61
C GLU A 195 -10.74 57.38 -17.83
N ILE A 196 -11.08 56.15 -18.24
CA ILE A 196 -12.47 55.73 -18.51
C ILE A 196 -13.25 55.59 -17.19
N PHE A 197 -12.58 55.22 -16.10
CA PHE A 197 -13.13 55.10 -14.76
C PHE A 197 -11.99 55.15 -13.72
N PRO A 198 -12.27 55.36 -12.41
CA PRO A 198 -11.24 55.37 -11.38
C PRO A 198 -10.48 54.04 -11.32
N HIS A 199 -9.20 54.05 -11.70
CA HIS A 199 -8.36 52.85 -11.75
C HIS A 199 -8.20 52.16 -10.37
N ASP A 200 -8.38 52.90 -9.27
CA ASP A 200 -8.40 52.35 -7.91
C ASP A 200 -9.48 51.27 -7.69
N ILE A 201 -10.57 51.29 -8.47
CA ILE A 201 -11.60 50.24 -8.45
C ILE A 201 -11.00 48.88 -8.81
N LEU A 202 -10.02 48.85 -9.74
CA LEU A 202 -9.30 47.63 -10.10
C LEU A 202 -8.45 47.13 -8.94
N VAL A 203 -7.86 48.03 -8.16
CA VAL A 203 -7.05 47.65 -6.99
C VAL A 203 -7.92 47.16 -5.83
N ILE A 204 -9.08 47.79 -5.60
CA ILE A 204 -10.09 47.26 -4.66
C ILE A 204 -10.49 45.84 -5.09
N THR A 205 -10.79 45.65 -6.38
CA THR A 205 -11.17 44.34 -6.93
C THR A 205 -10.06 43.31 -6.80
N PHE A 206 -8.80 43.68 -7.07
CA PHE A 206 -7.61 42.86 -6.82
C PHE A 206 -7.57 42.38 -5.36
N THR A 207 -7.74 43.29 -4.41
CA THR A 207 -7.67 42.97 -2.97
C THR A 207 -8.82 42.05 -2.54
N LEU A 208 -10.04 42.29 -3.04
CA LEU A 208 -11.20 41.44 -2.77
C LEU A 208 -11.04 40.03 -3.37
N ILE A 209 -10.54 39.92 -4.61
CA ILE A 209 -10.27 38.63 -5.24
C ILE A 209 -9.21 37.86 -4.46
N PHE A 210 -8.14 38.52 -4.01
CA PHE A 210 -7.11 37.87 -3.18
C PHE A 210 -7.65 37.42 -1.84
N ALA A 211 -8.42 38.27 -1.13
CA ALA A 211 -9.06 37.91 0.13
C ALA A 211 -9.98 36.69 -0.05
N TYR A 212 -10.80 36.69 -1.10
CA TYR A 212 -11.64 35.56 -1.45
C TYR A 212 -10.84 34.29 -1.81
N ALA A 213 -9.75 34.44 -2.56
CA ALA A 213 -8.89 33.31 -2.93
C ALA A 213 -8.20 32.68 -1.72
N ILE A 214 -7.77 33.51 -0.75
CA ILE A 214 -7.25 33.06 0.54
C ILE A 214 -8.30 32.23 1.28
N VAL A 215 -9.54 32.71 1.40
CA VAL A 215 -10.63 31.99 2.10
C VAL A 215 -11.04 30.71 1.38
N ARG A 216 -11.40 30.81 0.09
CA ARG A 216 -12.08 29.72 -0.63
C ARG A 216 -11.12 28.64 -1.15
N TYR A 217 -9.92 29.04 -1.56
CA TYR A 217 -8.95 28.13 -2.19
C TYR A 217 -7.72 27.90 -1.31
N ARG A 218 -7.80 28.25 -0.02
CA ARG A 218 -6.76 28.05 0.99
C ARG A 218 -5.38 28.48 0.46
N LEU A 219 -5.35 29.63 -0.21
CA LEU A 219 -4.10 30.22 -0.73
C LEU A 219 -3.06 30.37 0.40
N LEU A 220 -3.56 30.52 1.63
CA LEU A 220 -2.83 30.49 2.88
C LEU A 220 -3.60 29.62 3.89
N ASP A 221 -2.87 28.88 4.72
CA ASP A 221 -3.42 28.09 5.85
C ASP A 221 -3.77 29.01 7.04
N ILE A 222 -4.63 29.98 6.78
CA ILE A 222 -5.14 30.97 7.76
C ILE A 222 -6.66 31.15 7.64
N THR A 223 -7.35 30.28 6.91
CA THR A 223 -8.78 30.44 6.56
C THR A 223 -9.69 30.46 7.79
N ILE A 224 -9.41 29.62 8.79
CA ILE A 224 -10.14 29.62 10.07
C ILE A 224 -9.90 30.94 10.80
N ALA A 225 -8.65 31.38 10.90
CA ALA A 225 -8.29 32.65 11.52
C ALA A 225 -8.91 33.85 10.78
N LEU A 226 -9.00 33.80 9.45
CA LEU A 226 -9.62 34.81 8.60
C LEU A 226 -11.11 34.87 8.82
N THR A 227 -11.77 33.71 8.87
CA THR A 227 -13.20 33.66 9.13
C THR A 227 -13.52 34.21 10.53
N ARG A 228 -12.72 33.87 11.55
CA ARG A 228 -12.85 34.44 12.90
C ARG A 228 -12.68 35.96 12.91
N ALA A 229 -11.64 36.48 12.23
CA ALA A 229 -11.36 37.91 12.17
C ALA A 229 -12.42 38.67 11.36
N SER A 230 -12.86 38.14 10.22
CA SER A 230 -13.90 38.76 9.39
C SER A 230 -15.23 38.81 10.12
N ILE A 231 -15.63 37.74 10.81
CA ILE A 231 -16.85 37.74 11.63
C ILE A 231 -16.71 38.75 12.78
N PHE A 232 -15.54 38.84 13.41
CA PHE A 232 -15.28 39.85 14.43
C PHE A 232 -15.46 41.27 13.86
N VAL A 233 -14.79 41.61 12.76
CA VAL A 233 -14.91 42.93 12.13
C VAL A 233 -16.35 43.23 11.74
N ILE A 234 -17.07 42.29 11.11
CA ILE A 234 -18.46 42.50 10.70
C ILE A 234 -19.35 42.75 11.93
N VAL A 235 -19.29 41.87 12.94
CA VAL A 235 -20.14 41.99 14.13
C VAL A 235 -19.84 43.29 14.88
N TYR A 236 -18.57 43.60 15.14
CA TYR A 236 -18.23 44.81 15.90
C TYR A 236 -18.39 46.10 15.10
N THR A 237 -18.30 46.06 13.76
CA THR A 237 -18.69 47.19 12.91
C THR A 237 -20.19 47.45 13.02
N LEU A 238 -21.03 46.41 13.10
CA LEU A 238 -22.48 46.60 13.33
C LEU A 238 -22.76 47.11 14.75
N VAL A 239 -22.11 46.52 15.76
CA VAL A 239 -22.29 46.87 17.18
C VAL A 239 -21.92 48.33 17.45
N LEU A 240 -20.79 48.79 16.90
CA LEU A 240 -20.32 50.17 17.09
C LEU A 240 -20.93 51.12 16.04
N GLY A 241 -20.97 50.70 14.78
CA GLY A 241 -21.34 51.54 13.64
C GLY A 241 -22.83 51.91 13.60
N ILE A 242 -23.75 51.01 13.97
CA ILE A 242 -25.19 51.32 13.95
C ILE A 242 -25.52 52.46 14.94
N PRO A 243 -25.09 52.44 16.21
CA PRO A 243 -25.27 53.56 17.13
C PRO A 243 -24.68 54.88 16.63
N PHE A 244 -23.47 54.87 16.07
CA PHE A 244 -22.85 56.08 15.53
C PHE A 244 -23.59 56.61 14.29
N ALA A 245 -24.05 55.73 13.40
CA ALA A 245 -24.84 56.11 12.23
C ALA A 245 -26.20 56.68 12.66
N LEU A 246 -26.86 56.07 13.65
CA LEU A 246 -28.09 56.58 14.25
C LEU A 246 -27.88 57.99 14.82
N ALA A 247 -26.81 58.20 15.57
CA ALA A 247 -26.48 59.52 16.12
C ALA A 247 -26.18 60.56 15.03
N GLY A 248 -25.42 60.19 14.00
CA GLY A 248 -24.98 61.12 12.94
C GLY A 248 -26.05 61.48 11.92
N PHE A 249 -26.85 60.50 11.46
CA PHE A 249 -27.86 60.72 10.42
C PHE A 249 -29.23 61.07 10.97
N LEU A 250 -29.60 60.51 12.13
CA LEU A 250 -30.93 60.67 12.72
C LEU A 250 -30.90 61.55 13.97
N GLY A 251 -29.75 62.11 14.36
CA GLY A 251 -29.60 62.94 15.56
C GLY A 251 -30.53 64.16 15.56
N GLU A 252 -30.63 64.91 14.46
CA GLU A 252 -31.55 66.06 14.35
C GLU A 252 -33.01 65.62 14.48
N TRP A 253 -33.40 64.55 13.79
CA TRP A 253 -34.75 64.00 13.85
C TRP A 253 -35.11 63.52 15.27
N LEU A 254 -34.18 62.83 15.93
CA LEU A 254 -34.32 62.35 17.31
C LEU A 254 -34.39 63.51 18.30
N SER A 255 -33.61 64.59 18.08
CA SER A 255 -33.65 65.81 18.90
C SER A 255 -35.03 66.48 18.85
N ILE A 256 -35.65 66.53 17.67
CA ILE A 256 -36.99 67.10 17.49
C ILE A 256 -38.07 66.28 18.21
N HIS A 257 -38.00 64.94 18.14
CA HIS A 257 -39.07 64.07 18.67
C HIS A 257 -38.88 63.67 20.15
N ILE A 258 -37.64 63.59 20.63
CA ILE A 258 -37.27 63.06 21.96
C ILE A 258 -36.66 64.16 22.85
N GLY A 259 -36.42 65.35 22.30
CA GLY A 259 -35.90 66.51 23.03
C GLY A 259 -34.40 66.40 23.37
N GLN A 260 -33.97 67.10 24.42
CA GLN A 260 -32.55 67.19 24.82
C GLN A 260 -31.90 65.83 25.11
N ASN A 261 -32.68 64.80 25.43
CA ASN A 261 -32.18 63.47 25.79
C ASN A 261 -32.02 62.52 24.58
N TRP A 262 -32.09 63.03 23.35
CA TRP A 262 -31.97 62.24 22.12
C TRP A 262 -30.71 61.36 22.06
N TRP A 263 -29.61 61.80 22.69
CA TRP A 263 -28.34 61.10 22.75
C TRP A 263 -28.40 59.79 23.54
N MET A 264 -29.41 59.62 24.41
CA MET A 264 -29.61 58.36 25.14
C MET A 264 -30.02 57.22 24.21
N ALA A 265 -30.74 57.50 23.12
CA ALA A 265 -31.22 56.47 22.19
C ALA A 265 -30.07 55.66 21.54
N PRO A 266 -29.06 56.28 20.90
CA PRO A 266 -27.90 55.54 20.38
C PRO A 266 -27.07 54.91 21.51
N LEU A 267 -26.99 55.51 22.69
CA LEU A 267 -26.22 54.96 23.82
C LEU A 267 -26.85 53.69 24.39
N VAL A 268 -28.18 53.65 24.55
CA VAL A 268 -28.93 52.46 24.95
C VAL A 268 -28.82 51.38 23.87
N LEU A 269 -28.94 51.75 22.60
CA LEU A 269 -28.75 50.80 21.49
C LEU A 269 -27.33 50.22 21.49
N MET A 270 -26.31 51.04 21.75
CA MET A 270 -24.93 50.59 21.90
C MET A 270 -24.77 49.61 23.05
N ALA A 271 -25.37 49.86 24.22
CA ALA A 271 -25.32 48.93 25.36
C ALA A 271 -25.98 47.58 25.04
N ILE A 272 -27.14 47.60 24.37
CA ILE A 272 -27.85 46.38 23.93
C ILE A 272 -26.99 45.60 22.93
N LEU A 273 -26.44 46.27 21.91
CA LEU A 273 -25.60 45.65 20.89
C LEU A 273 -24.26 45.17 21.45
N ALA A 274 -23.67 45.89 22.41
CA ALA A 274 -22.42 45.47 23.06
C ALA A 274 -22.62 44.23 23.94
N THR A 275 -23.82 44.08 24.53
CA THR A 275 -24.17 42.89 25.32
C THR A 275 -24.51 41.69 24.43
N THR A 276 -25.25 41.91 23.34
CA THR A 276 -25.71 40.83 22.43
C THR A 276 -24.69 40.44 21.37
N GLY A 277 -23.82 41.37 20.96
CA GLY A 277 -22.79 41.21 19.94
C GLY A 277 -21.84 40.03 20.18
N PRO A 278 -21.28 39.83 21.39
CA PRO A 278 -20.45 38.66 21.69
C PRO A 278 -21.15 37.33 21.47
N PHE A 279 -22.44 37.21 21.82
CA PHE A 279 -23.22 35.99 21.58
C PHE A 279 -23.44 35.74 20.09
N LEU A 280 -23.77 36.80 19.33
CA LEU A 280 -23.90 36.73 17.88
C LEU A 280 -22.57 36.33 17.23
N TYR A 281 -21.45 36.89 17.70
CA TYR A 281 -20.10 36.54 17.26
C TYR A 281 -19.83 35.04 17.46
N ILE A 282 -20.03 34.51 18.68
CA ILE A 282 -19.78 33.09 18.98
C ILE A 282 -20.68 32.19 18.14
N TYR A 283 -21.96 32.55 17.97
CA TYR A 283 -22.90 31.79 17.15
C TYR A 283 -22.48 31.74 15.68
N LEU A 284 -22.18 32.90 15.08
CA LEU A 284 -21.74 32.99 13.69
C LEU A 284 -20.40 32.30 13.48
N GLN A 285 -19.47 32.46 14.41
CA GLN A 285 -18.16 31.81 14.38
C GLN A 285 -18.31 30.29 14.38
N ARG A 286 -19.05 29.72 15.34
CA ARG A 286 -19.28 28.26 15.41
C ARG A 286 -19.94 27.74 14.13
N LYS A 287 -20.98 28.42 13.66
CA LYS A 287 -21.70 28.03 12.43
C LYS A 287 -20.80 28.09 11.18
N ALA A 288 -19.91 29.07 11.11
CA ALA A 288 -18.95 29.19 10.02
C ALA A 288 -17.86 28.11 10.10
N GLU A 289 -17.29 27.87 11.28
CA GLU A 289 -16.30 26.80 11.50
C GLU A 289 -16.88 25.42 11.21
N ASP A 290 -18.10 25.14 11.68
CA ASP A 290 -18.78 23.87 11.40
C ASP A 290 -19.07 23.69 9.92
N ARG A 291 -19.39 24.75 9.18
CA ARG A 291 -19.52 24.68 7.71
C ARG A 291 -18.18 24.44 7.04
N LEU A 292 -17.12 25.11 7.47
CA LEU A 292 -15.77 24.98 6.91
C LEU A 292 -15.18 23.59 7.14
N LEU A 293 -15.43 23.01 8.31
CA LEU A 293 -14.93 21.69 8.72
C LEU A 293 -15.95 20.56 8.46
N LYS A 294 -17.12 20.86 7.86
CA LYS A 294 -18.21 19.88 7.67
C LYS A 294 -17.76 18.68 6.87
N GLU A 295 -17.06 18.90 5.76
CA GLU A 295 -16.58 17.80 4.93
C GLU A 295 -15.55 16.94 5.67
N GLN A 296 -14.65 17.58 6.41
CA GLN A 296 -13.62 16.90 7.21
C GLN A 296 -14.24 15.99 8.28
N LYS A 297 -15.11 16.56 9.12
CA LYS A 297 -15.86 15.78 10.14
C LYS A 297 -16.67 14.64 9.51
N ARG A 298 -17.34 14.88 8.37
CA ARG A 298 -18.21 13.89 7.73
C ARG A 298 -17.46 12.65 7.26
N TYR A 299 -16.31 12.79 6.59
CA TYR A 299 -15.58 11.58 6.19
C TYR A 299 -14.90 10.91 7.37
N GLN A 300 -14.41 11.66 8.37
CA GLN A 300 -13.86 11.08 9.60
C GLN A 300 -14.91 10.20 10.31
N ASP A 301 -16.14 10.69 10.45
CA ASP A 301 -17.26 9.91 10.99
C ASP A 301 -17.58 8.67 10.14
N THR A 302 -17.51 8.81 8.81
CA THR A 302 -17.75 7.71 7.86
C THR A 302 -16.68 6.63 8.00
N LEU A 303 -15.41 7.03 8.08
CA LEU A 303 -14.27 6.15 8.27
C LEU A 303 -14.34 5.44 9.62
N LYS A 304 -14.68 6.16 10.70
CA LYS A 304 -14.86 5.59 12.04
C LYS A 304 -15.97 4.53 12.06
N LYS A 305 -17.13 4.81 11.45
CA LYS A 305 -18.23 3.84 11.34
C LYS A 305 -17.85 2.63 10.50
N ALA A 306 -17.13 2.83 9.40
CA ALA A 306 -16.65 1.74 8.57
C ALA A 306 -15.65 0.85 9.31
N SER A 307 -14.73 1.44 10.09
CA SER A 307 -13.77 0.73 10.95
C SER A 307 -14.47 -0.26 11.89
N LEU A 308 -15.55 0.17 12.55
CA LEU A 308 -16.32 -0.70 13.44
C LEU A 308 -16.95 -1.89 12.72
N GLY A 309 -17.45 -1.69 11.49
CA GLY A 309 -18.05 -2.76 10.69
C GLY A 309 -17.05 -3.78 10.12
N MET A 310 -15.77 -3.39 9.99
CA MET A 310 -14.70 -4.22 9.43
C MET A 310 -14.34 -5.43 10.30
N THR A 311 -14.53 -5.33 11.62
CA THR A 311 -14.28 -6.41 12.60
C THR A 311 -15.08 -7.68 12.36
N ARG A 312 -16.17 -7.62 11.60
CA ARG A 312 -17.06 -8.76 11.32
C ARG A 312 -16.67 -9.57 10.09
N ILE A 313 -15.75 -9.05 9.27
CA ILE A 313 -15.36 -9.71 8.02
C ILE A 313 -14.26 -10.72 8.31
N ARG A 314 -14.54 -12.00 8.06
CA ARG A 314 -13.60 -13.12 8.24
C ARG A 314 -12.69 -13.37 7.02
N ASP A 315 -13.08 -12.84 5.86
CA ASP A 315 -12.36 -13.01 4.60
C ASP A 315 -11.36 -11.87 4.41
N LEU A 316 -10.07 -12.21 4.53
CA LEU A 316 -8.94 -11.30 4.46
C LEU A 316 -8.95 -10.45 3.17
N ASN A 317 -9.13 -11.12 2.04
CA ASN A 317 -9.11 -10.48 0.72
C ASN A 317 -10.27 -9.50 0.55
N LYS A 318 -11.47 -9.85 1.05
CA LYS A 318 -12.62 -8.95 1.04
C LYS A 318 -12.41 -7.76 1.97
N LEU A 319 -11.84 -7.99 3.16
CA LEU A 319 -11.61 -6.94 4.13
C LEU A 319 -10.64 -5.87 3.59
N ILE A 320 -9.49 -6.28 3.09
CA ILE A 320 -8.47 -5.35 2.58
C ILE A 320 -9.01 -4.55 1.41
N LYS A 321 -9.73 -5.20 0.47
CA LYS A 321 -10.43 -4.50 -0.62
C LYS A 321 -11.45 -3.49 -0.11
N LEU A 322 -12.20 -3.82 0.94
CA LEU A 322 -13.16 -2.90 1.55
C LEU A 322 -12.47 -1.70 2.20
N ILE A 323 -11.37 -1.91 2.94
CA ILE A 323 -10.60 -0.84 3.58
C ILE A 323 -10.10 0.15 2.54
N VAL A 324 -9.40 -0.35 1.52
CA VAL A 324 -8.89 0.50 0.43
C VAL A 324 -10.03 1.23 -0.28
N HIS A 325 -11.15 0.54 -0.53
CA HIS A 325 -12.32 1.16 -1.15
C HIS A 325 -12.91 2.29 -0.29
N VAL A 326 -13.10 2.04 1.00
CA VAL A 326 -13.68 3.01 1.95
C VAL A 326 -12.79 4.22 2.11
N VAL A 327 -11.48 4.03 2.27
CA VAL A 327 -10.50 5.11 2.40
C VAL A 327 -10.46 5.94 1.11
N ALA A 328 -10.27 5.29 -0.04
CA ALA A 328 -10.20 5.97 -1.33
C ALA A 328 -11.49 6.76 -1.64
N LYS A 329 -12.67 6.20 -1.33
CA LYS A 329 -13.96 6.84 -1.61
C LYS A 329 -14.29 7.96 -0.63
N SER A 330 -14.05 7.76 0.66
CA SER A 330 -14.40 8.72 1.71
C SER A 330 -13.53 9.97 1.65
N VAL A 331 -12.23 9.79 1.44
CA VAL A 331 -11.24 10.88 1.33
C VAL A 331 -11.13 11.42 -0.10
N ARG A 332 -11.75 10.72 -1.08
CA ARG A 332 -11.70 11.04 -2.51
C ARG A 332 -10.27 11.08 -3.03
N LEU A 333 -9.55 9.98 -2.88
CA LEU A 333 -8.17 9.86 -3.33
C LEU A 333 -8.06 9.60 -4.82
N ASN A 334 -6.93 9.98 -5.41
CA ASN A 334 -6.59 9.57 -6.77
C ASN A 334 -6.43 8.06 -6.82
N PHE A 335 -5.64 7.49 -5.91
CA PHE A 335 -5.54 6.06 -5.67
C PHE A 335 -5.23 5.75 -4.20
N ALA A 336 -5.44 4.50 -3.82
CA ALA A 336 -4.96 3.93 -2.57
C ALA A 336 -4.62 2.46 -2.76
N SER A 337 -3.65 1.95 -2.01
CA SER A 337 -3.29 0.53 -1.98
C SER A 337 -2.83 0.09 -0.60
N ILE A 338 -2.86 -1.22 -0.35
CA ILE A 338 -2.31 -1.85 0.86
C ILE A 338 -1.32 -2.93 0.42
N TYR A 339 -0.14 -2.91 1.03
CA TYR A 339 0.87 -3.95 0.92
C TYR A 339 0.89 -4.78 2.19
N ILE A 340 1.04 -6.09 2.06
CA ILE A 340 1.02 -7.06 3.15
C ILE A 340 2.32 -7.85 3.10
N LEU A 341 2.90 -8.15 4.26
CA LEU A 341 4.06 -9.00 4.39
C LEU A 341 3.73 -10.44 3.95
N ASP A 342 4.55 -11.00 3.07
CA ASP A 342 4.44 -12.38 2.60
C ASP A 342 4.80 -13.39 3.70
N ASN A 343 4.40 -14.66 3.53
CA ASN A 343 4.61 -15.70 4.54
C ASN A 343 6.10 -15.97 4.86
N ASP A 344 7.00 -15.72 3.90
CA ASP A 344 8.44 -15.91 4.07
C ASP A 344 9.14 -14.69 4.72
N ASP A 345 8.40 -13.63 5.04
CA ASP A 345 8.90 -12.38 5.66
C ASP A 345 9.95 -11.59 4.82
N VAL A 346 10.14 -11.98 3.55
CA VAL A 346 11.13 -11.34 2.65
C VAL A 346 10.55 -10.15 1.88
N LEU A 347 9.28 -10.22 1.48
CA LEU A 347 8.68 -9.29 0.54
C LEU A 347 7.32 -8.80 1.03
N TYR A 348 6.99 -7.55 0.72
CA TYR A 348 5.65 -6.99 0.85
C TYR A 348 4.96 -7.01 -0.50
N ARG A 349 3.83 -7.73 -0.60
CA ARG A 349 3.05 -7.86 -1.84
C ARG A 349 1.82 -6.96 -1.81
N LEU A 350 1.43 -6.48 -2.99
CA LEU A 350 0.20 -5.70 -3.17
C LEU A 350 -1.04 -6.56 -2.85
N GLY A 351 -1.70 -6.27 -1.74
CA GLY A 351 -2.91 -6.99 -1.30
C GLY A 351 -4.20 -6.47 -1.95
N ALA A 352 -4.33 -5.14 -2.05
CA ALA A 352 -5.47 -4.51 -2.73
C ALA A 352 -5.12 -3.12 -3.25
N GLU A 353 -5.77 -2.73 -4.35
CA GLU A 353 -5.68 -1.39 -4.91
C GLU A 353 -7.07 -0.82 -5.24
N LYS A 354 -7.20 0.51 -5.19
CA LYS A 354 -8.36 1.24 -5.70
C LYS A 354 -7.92 2.43 -6.51
N ASN A 355 -8.42 2.44 -7.76
CA ASN A 355 -8.01 3.33 -8.85
C ASN A 355 -6.53 3.08 -9.20
N LYS A 356 -6.24 2.62 -10.42
CA LYS A 356 -4.86 2.29 -10.80
C LYS A 356 -3.99 3.55 -10.86
N SER A 357 -2.83 3.51 -10.22
CA SER A 357 -1.71 4.40 -10.55
C SER A 357 -0.83 3.74 -11.60
N ASN A 358 -0.26 4.54 -12.50
CA ASN A 358 0.65 4.04 -13.54
C ASN A 358 2.01 3.60 -12.99
N ALA A 359 2.32 3.89 -11.72
CA ALA A 359 3.60 3.61 -11.09
C ALA A 359 3.58 2.47 -10.05
N LEU A 360 2.44 1.80 -9.80
CA LEU A 360 2.37 0.80 -8.73
C LEU A 360 3.27 -0.42 -8.99
N VAL A 361 4.23 -0.61 -8.08
CA VAL A 361 5.09 -1.80 -8.03
C VAL A 361 4.33 -2.93 -7.33
N SER A 362 4.40 -4.15 -7.86
CA SER A 362 3.68 -5.31 -7.30
C SER A 362 4.28 -5.81 -5.98
N GLU A 363 5.59 -5.65 -5.80
CA GLU A 363 6.34 -6.20 -4.68
C GLU A 363 7.40 -5.20 -4.18
N ILE A 364 7.59 -5.12 -2.87
CA ILE A 364 8.59 -4.25 -2.22
C ILE A 364 9.42 -5.11 -1.26
N SER A 365 10.75 -4.99 -1.33
CA SER A 365 11.65 -5.71 -0.42
C SER A 365 11.50 -5.24 1.02
N SER A 366 11.51 -6.18 1.97
CA SER A 366 11.54 -5.86 3.41
C SER A 366 12.80 -5.11 3.84
N THR A 367 13.87 -5.18 3.04
CA THR A 367 15.14 -4.47 3.27
C THR A 367 15.19 -3.06 2.65
N SER A 368 14.13 -2.62 1.97
CA SER A 368 14.11 -1.29 1.35
C SER A 368 14.14 -0.17 2.39
N SER A 369 14.75 0.96 2.04
CA SER A 369 14.88 2.12 2.93
C SER A 369 13.54 2.67 3.42
N LEU A 370 12.48 2.59 2.59
CA LEU A 370 11.11 2.89 3.01
C LEU A 370 10.67 2.01 4.19
N ILE A 371 10.86 0.69 4.09
CA ILE A 371 10.46 -0.25 5.15
C ILE A 371 11.31 -0.07 6.40
N ASN A 372 12.62 0.13 6.24
CA ASN A 372 13.52 0.42 7.36
C ASN A 372 13.10 1.70 8.11
N TRP A 373 12.75 2.75 7.37
CA TRP A 373 12.26 4.00 7.96
C TRP A 373 10.94 3.78 8.70
N LEU A 374 9.98 3.08 8.10
CA LEU A 374 8.68 2.80 8.73
C LEU A 374 8.85 2.00 10.01
N THR A 375 9.71 0.97 9.99
CA THR A 375 9.99 0.11 11.14
C THR A 375 10.67 0.86 12.29
N LYS A 376 11.61 1.76 11.96
CA LYS A 376 12.34 2.58 12.93
C LYS A 376 11.48 3.66 13.58
N ASN A 377 10.69 4.38 12.79
CA ASN A 377 9.94 5.56 13.27
C ASN A 377 8.52 5.23 13.76
N LYS A 378 7.92 4.14 13.26
CA LYS A 378 6.56 3.69 13.59
C LYS A 378 5.47 4.75 13.42
N ASP A 379 5.68 5.67 12.48
CA ASP A 379 4.76 6.77 12.21
C ASP A 379 4.47 6.90 10.70
N ALA A 380 3.44 7.67 10.35
CA ALA A 380 3.08 7.93 8.97
C ALA A 380 4.15 8.75 8.25
N LEU A 381 4.60 8.28 7.08
CA LEU A 381 5.54 9.00 6.24
C LEU A 381 4.80 9.91 5.27
N VAL A 382 5.10 11.21 5.29
CA VAL A 382 4.44 12.22 4.44
C VAL A 382 5.42 12.81 3.43
N PHE A 383 5.08 12.71 2.14
CA PHE A 383 5.97 13.14 1.05
C PHE A 383 6.34 14.63 1.11
N GLU A 384 5.38 15.48 1.48
CA GLU A 384 5.61 16.93 1.63
C GLU A 384 6.55 17.26 2.80
N GLU A 385 6.60 16.41 3.83
CA GLU A 385 7.54 16.60 4.95
C GLU A 385 8.98 16.26 4.52
N ILE A 386 9.18 15.22 3.72
CA ILE A 386 10.47 14.90 3.11
C ILE A 386 10.97 16.07 2.26
N LYS A 387 10.12 16.60 1.36
CA LYS A 387 10.48 17.76 0.54
C LYS A 387 10.90 18.97 1.39
N ARG A 388 10.19 19.21 2.50
CA ARG A 388 10.50 20.30 3.41
C ARG A 388 11.86 20.09 4.07
N GLN A 389 12.13 18.90 4.60
CA GLN A 389 13.41 18.57 5.24
C GLN A 389 14.57 18.68 4.26
N MET A 390 14.40 18.22 3.02
CA MET A 390 15.41 18.37 1.95
C MET A 390 15.69 19.82 1.56
N HIS A 391 14.74 20.74 1.79
CA HIS A 391 15.01 22.17 1.57
C HIS A 391 15.97 22.73 2.60
N ASP A 392 15.92 22.22 3.83
CA ASP A 392 16.78 22.64 4.93
C ASP A 392 18.14 21.90 4.87
N HIS A 393 18.11 20.56 4.71
CA HIS A 393 19.30 19.70 4.62
C HIS A 393 19.02 18.46 3.74
N THR A 394 19.87 18.22 2.73
CA THR A 394 19.78 17.03 1.87
C THR A 394 20.72 15.93 2.37
N THR A 395 20.18 14.74 2.63
CA THR A 395 20.96 13.52 2.92
C THR A 395 20.64 12.45 1.89
N GLU A 396 21.58 11.51 1.68
CA GLU A 396 21.42 10.39 0.75
C GLU A 396 20.20 9.51 1.14
N GLU A 397 19.96 9.33 2.44
CA GLU A 397 18.79 8.63 2.98
C GLU A 397 17.47 9.32 2.60
N LEU A 398 17.39 10.66 2.66
CA LEU A 398 16.19 11.42 2.27
C LEU A 398 15.95 11.39 0.76
N GLU A 399 17.01 11.41 -0.06
CA GLU A 399 16.89 11.30 -1.51
C GLU A 399 16.36 9.92 -1.92
N ASP A 400 16.88 8.86 -1.31
CA ASP A 400 16.41 7.50 -1.56
C ASP A 400 14.96 7.31 -1.09
N LEU A 401 14.61 7.78 0.11
CA LEU A 401 13.23 7.74 0.62
C LEU A 401 12.26 8.47 -0.32
N ARG A 402 12.66 9.65 -0.83
CA ARG A 402 11.87 10.41 -1.82
C ARG A 402 11.71 9.65 -3.12
N SER A 403 12.78 9.02 -3.61
CA SER A 403 12.77 8.20 -4.83
C SER A 403 11.80 7.01 -4.68
N GLN A 404 11.85 6.32 -3.55
CA GLN A 404 10.95 5.21 -3.24
C GLN A 404 9.49 5.67 -3.11
N MET A 405 9.21 6.79 -2.45
CA MET A 405 7.83 7.31 -2.42
C MET A 405 7.31 7.68 -3.82
N LEU A 406 8.17 8.26 -4.67
CA LEU A 406 7.80 8.58 -6.06
C LEU A 406 7.56 7.34 -6.91
N SER A 407 8.34 6.27 -6.70
CA SER A 407 8.20 5.03 -7.47
C SER A 407 6.85 4.36 -7.23
N ILE A 408 6.21 4.57 -6.08
CA ILE A 408 4.85 4.08 -5.77
C ILE A 408 3.79 5.19 -5.81
N ASP A 409 4.10 6.37 -6.35
CA ASP A 409 3.21 7.55 -6.44
C ASP A 409 2.61 7.97 -5.08
N ALA A 410 3.31 7.67 -3.98
CA ALA A 410 2.84 7.88 -2.62
C ALA A 410 2.88 9.34 -2.22
N SER A 411 1.75 9.85 -1.72
CA SER A 411 1.72 11.10 -0.96
C SER A 411 1.88 10.85 0.54
N VAL A 412 1.30 9.76 1.05
CA VAL A 412 1.43 9.31 2.43
C VAL A 412 1.57 7.80 2.47
N VAL A 413 2.44 7.28 3.33
CA VAL A 413 2.54 5.85 3.65
C VAL A 413 2.26 5.65 5.13
N ILE A 414 1.36 4.73 5.45
CA ILE A 414 0.84 4.52 6.80
C ILE A 414 1.16 3.10 7.23
N PRO A 415 2.05 2.92 8.21
CA PRO A 415 2.42 1.59 8.65
C PRO A 415 1.32 0.98 9.52
N SER A 416 1.27 -0.36 9.51
CA SER A 416 0.32 -1.16 10.28
C SER A 416 1.10 -2.20 11.09
N PHE A 417 1.10 -2.04 12.41
CA PHE A 417 1.92 -2.85 13.31
C PHE A 417 1.09 -3.78 14.19
N ILE A 418 1.70 -4.91 14.55
CA ILE A 418 1.31 -5.72 15.71
C ILE A 418 2.54 -5.99 16.56
N GLY A 419 2.49 -5.53 17.81
CA GLY A 419 3.69 -5.42 18.65
C GLY A 419 4.74 -4.54 17.94
N ASP A 420 5.91 -5.12 17.68
CA ASP A 420 7.01 -4.46 16.97
C ASP A 420 7.13 -4.86 15.49
N ARG A 421 6.27 -5.76 15.00
CA ARG A 421 6.33 -6.28 13.63
C ARG A 421 5.44 -5.45 12.70
N LEU A 422 6.04 -4.92 11.63
CA LEU A 422 5.32 -4.30 10.53
C LEU A 422 4.66 -5.42 9.71
N LEU A 423 3.33 -5.52 9.72
CA LEU A 423 2.61 -6.54 8.95
C LEU A 423 2.13 -6.04 7.60
N ALA A 424 1.80 -4.75 7.53
CA ALA A 424 1.28 -4.13 6.34
C ALA A 424 1.55 -2.64 6.34
N PHE A 425 1.43 -2.01 5.19
CA PHE A 425 1.37 -0.56 5.10
C PHE A 425 0.42 -0.13 3.99
N MET A 426 -0.24 1.01 4.22
CA MET A 426 -1.17 1.61 3.28
C MET A 426 -0.49 2.74 2.53
N VAL A 427 -0.59 2.72 1.21
CA VAL A 427 -0.09 3.78 0.34
C VAL A 427 -1.27 4.63 -0.12
N LEU A 428 -1.21 5.92 0.15
CA LEU A 428 -2.23 6.89 -0.20
C LEU A 428 -1.68 7.91 -1.19
N GLY A 429 -2.30 8.00 -2.36
CA GLY A 429 -2.01 9.05 -3.33
C GLY A 429 -2.59 10.41 -2.93
N GLU A 430 -2.48 11.41 -3.79
CA GLU A 430 -3.02 12.74 -3.50
C GLU A 430 -4.55 12.73 -3.34
N LYS A 431 -5.06 13.60 -2.47
CA LYS A 431 -6.50 13.91 -2.42
C LYS A 431 -6.91 14.57 -3.74
N ARG A 432 -8.06 14.19 -4.32
CA ARG A 432 -8.63 14.88 -5.50
C ARG A 432 -8.90 16.37 -5.25
N SER A 433 -9.09 16.74 -3.98
CA SER A 433 -9.21 18.13 -3.55
C SER A 433 -7.91 18.91 -3.60
N GLY A 434 -6.75 18.25 -3.79
CA GLY A 434 -5.41 18.85 -3.75
C GLY A 434 -4.99 19.36 -2.37
N GLU A 435 -5.76 19.09 -1.33
CA GLU A 435 -5.40 19.45 0.04
C GLU A 435 -4.34 18.50 0.60
N ILE A 436 -3.46 19.02 1.45
CA ILE A 436 -2.49 18.23 2.20
C ILE A 436 -3.23 17.36 3.23
N TYR A 437 -2.60 16.26 3.63
CA TYR A 437 -3.07 15.45 4.75
C TYR A 437 -2.85 16.20 6.07
N SER A 438 -3.92 16.31 6.86
CA SER A 438 -3.85 16.88 8.21
C SER A 438 -3.42 15.82 9.23
N GLN A 439 -2.93 16.23 10.40
CA GLN A 439 -2.60 15.29 11.48
C GLN A 439 -3.83 14.47 11.92
N ASP A 440 -5.02 15.07 11.92
CA ASP A 440 -6.25 14.35 12.19
C ASP A 440 -6.52 13.25 11.15
N ASP A 441 -6.16 13.47 9.88
CA ASP A 441 -6.29 12.43 8.84
C ASP A 441 -5.37 11.25 9.12
N LEU A 442 -4.10 11.55 9.40
CA LEU A 442 -3.10 10.55 9.71
C LEU A 442 -3.54 9.71 10.91
N SER A 443 -4.05 10.34 11.98
CA SER A 443 -4.55 9.62 13.16
C SER A 443 -5.68 8.63 12.82
N VAL A 444 -6.65 9.04 11.99
CA VAL A 444 -7.78 8.20 11.59
C VAL A 444 -7.31 7.05 10.71
N PHE A 445 -6.38 7.30 9.80
CA PHE A 445 -5.84 6.27 8.94
C PHE A 445 -4.94 5.28 9.69
N THR A 446 -4.14 5.73 10.65
CA THR A 446 -3.35 4.85 11.53
C THR A 446 -4.26 3.92 12.33
N VAL A 447 -5.38 4.42 12.84
CA VAL A 447 -6.40 3.57 13.49
C VAL A 447 -6.94 2.52 12.53
N LEU A 448 -7.28 2.89 11.29
CA LEU A 448 -7.76 1.94 10.28
C LEU A 448 -6.69 0.91 9.87
N ALA A 449 -5.45 1.37 9.70
CA ALA A 449 -4.30 0.56 9.33
C ALA A 449 -4.04 -0.51 10.40
N ASN A 450 -4.03 -0.14 11.68
CA ASN A 450 -3.85 -1.09 12.78
C ASN A 450 -5.03 -2.06 12.93
N GLN A 451 -6.27 -1.62 12.68
CA GLN A 451 -7.43 -2.53 12.63
C GLN A 451 -7.34 -3.52 11.46
N ALA A 452 -6.81 -3.07 10.31
CA ALA A 452 -6.50 -3.94 9.18
C ALA A 452 -5.45 -4.98 9.58
N ALA A 453 -4.36 -4.55 10.23
CA ALA A 453 -3.30 -5.42 10.71
C ALA A 453 -3.86 -6.52 11.61
N LEU A 454 -4.63 -6.13 12.63
CA LEU A 454 -5.22 -7.06 13.59
C LEU A 454 -6.12 -8.10 12.90
N ALA A 455 -6.90 -7.67 11.92
CA ALA A 455 -7.75 -8.59 11.16
C ALA A 455 -6.96 -9.49 10.20
N ILE A 456 -5.84 -9.00 9.63
CA ILE A 456 -4.91 -9.81 8.84
C ILE A 456 -4.32 -10.92 9.70
N GLU A 457 -3.83 -10.58 10.89
CA GLU A 457 -3.25 -11.53 11.82
C GLU A 457 -4.28 -12.55 12.31
N ASN A 458 -5.49 -12.12 12.67
CA ASN A 458 -6.57 -13.01 13.06
C ASN A 458 -6.95 -14.01 11.95
N ALA A 459 -6.93 -13.57 10.69
CA ALA A 459 -7.20 -14.46 9.56
C ALA A 459 -6.09 -15.51 9.40
N ARG A 460 -4.81 -15.10 9.55
CA ARG A 460 -3.67 -16.01 9.47
C ARG A 460 -3.71 -17.04 10.61
N PHE A 461 -3.93 -16.59 11.84
CA PHE A 461 -4.11 -17.47 12.99
C PHE A 461 -5.25 -18.47 12.82
N PHE A 462 -6.37 -18.06 12.21
CA PHE A 462 -7.49 -18.96 11.99
C PHE A 462 -7.17 -20.05 10.96
N GLU A 463 -6.43 -19.73 9.89
CA GLU A 463 -5.99 -20.72 8.90
C GLU A 463 -4.98 -21.70 9.53
N GLU A 464 -3.98 -21.20 10.25
CA GLU A 464 -2.99 -22.02 10.98
C GLU A 464 -3.68 -22.95 11.99
N ALA A 465 -4.66 -22.44 12.75
CA ALA A 465 -5.42 -23.23 13.71
C ALA A 465 -6.26 -24.33 13.03
N LYS A 466 -6.83 -24.04 11.86
CA LYS A 466 -7.61 -25.01 11.08
C LYS A 466 -6.73 -26.13 10.54
N GLU A 467 -5.56 -25.80 9.98
CA GLU A 467 -4.59 -26.80 9.51
C GLU A 467 -4.12 -27.71 10.66
N MET A 468 -3.82 -27.12 11.82
CA MET A 468 -3.44 -27.89 13.01
C MET A 468 -4.57 -28.79 13.50
N GLN A 469 -5.82 -28.32 13.47
CA GLN A 469 -6.99 -29.13 13.82
C GLN A 469 -7.17 -30.33 12.88
N GLU A 470 -6.98 -30.14 11.57
CA GLU A 470 -7.03 -31.23 10.60
C GLU A 470 -5.93 -32.27 10.85
N GLN A 471 -4.71 -31.83 11.17
CA GLN A 471 -3.60 -32.72 11.54
C GLN A 471 -3.89 -33.50 12.83
N ILE A 472 -4.42 -32.85 13.87
CA ILE A 472 -4.80 -33.50 15.13
C ILE A 472 -5.89 -34.54 14.88
N ALA A 473 -6.95 -34.19 14.15
CA ALA A 473 -8.04 -35.11 13.83
C ALA A 473 -7.53 -36.34 13.06
N GLN A 474 -6.60 -36.15 12.13
CA GLN A 474 -5.95 -37.26 11.43
C GLN A 474 -5.10 -38.12 12.37
N ALA A 475 -4.35 -37.52 13.28
CA ALA A 475 -3.53 -38.23 14.27
C ALA A 475 -4.40 -39.06 15.25
N GLU A 476 -5.50 -38.50 15.76
CA GLU A 476 -6.45 -39.19 16.64
C GLU A 476 -7.10 -40.40 15.94
N LYS A 477 -7.51 -40.22 14.69
CA LYS A 477 -8.05 -41.31 13.86
C LYS A 477 -7.05 -42.46 13.73
N MET A 478 -5.77 -42.14 13.54
CA MET A 478 -4.71 -43.14 13.42
C MET A 478 -4.37 -43.82 14.76
N ALA A 479 -4.37 -43.08 15.87
CA ALA A 479 -4.19 -43.66 17.20
C ALA A 479 -5.31 -44.64 17.56
N THR A 480 -6.55 -44.32 17.20
CA THR A 480 -7.71 -45.21 17.37
C THR A 480 -7.57 -46.48 16.54
N ILE A 481 -7.17 -46.36 15.26
CA ILE A 481 -6.88 -47.52 14.42
C ILE A 481 -5.76 -48.37 15.02
N GLY A 482 -4.73 -47.74 15.60
CA GLY A 482 -3.62 -48.44 16.24
C GLY A 482 -3.99 -49.27 17.46
N THR A 483 -4.74 -48.66 18.38
CA THR A 483 -5.22 -49.36 19.59
C THR A 483 -6.18 -50.50 19.24
N MET A 484 -7.09 -50.29 18.29
CA MET A 484 -7.97 -51.35 17.79
C MET A 484 -7.19 -52.46 17.08
N ALA A 485 -6.19 -52.11 16.27
CA ALA A 485 -5.36 -53.08 15.58
C ALA A 485 -4.53 -53.94 16.55
N ASP A 486 -3.86 -53.36 17.55
CA ASP A 486 -3.10 -54.16 18.54
C ASP A 486 -4.00 -55.14 19.30
N GLY A 487 -5.19 -54.70 19.73
CA GLY A 487 -6.15 -55.57 20.45
C GLY A 487 -6.78 -56.67 19.58
N LEU A 488 -7.19 -56.33 18.34
CA LEU A 488 -7.81 -57.29 17.42
C LEU A 488 -6.80 -58.25 16.80
N SER A 489 -5.57 -57.81 16.55
CA SER A 489 -4.56 -58.62 15.87
C SER A 489 -4.21 -59.89 16.63
N HIS A 490 -4.12 -59.84 17.96
CA HIS A 490 -3.88 -61.04 18.76
C HIS A 490 -5.04 -62.05 18.62
N GLN A 491 -6.28 -61.57 18.64
CA GLN A 491 -7.44 -62.44 18.50
C GLN A 491 -7.56 -63.02 17.09
N ILE A 492 -7.33 -62.22 16.05
CA ILE A 492 -7.39 -62.64 14.66
C ILE A 492 -6.26 -63.63 14.34
N ASN A 493 -5.02 -63.33 14.74
CA ASN A 493 -3.89 -64.25 14.55
C ASN A 493 -4.14 -65.59 15.26
N ASN A 494 -4.71 -65.58 16.47
CA ASN A 494 -5.06 -66.81 17.17
C ASN A 494 -6.10 -67.64 16.39
N ARG A 495 -7.12 -66.99 15.78
CA ARG A 495 -8.11 -67.69 14.92
C ARG A 495 -7.48 -68.23 13.64
N PHE A 496 -6.58 -67.48 13.02
CA PHE A 496 -5.84 -67.91 11.83
C PHE A 496 -4.92 -69.09 12.14
N HIS A 497 -4.20 -69.09 13.25
CA HIS A 497 -3.39 -70.24 13.67
C HIS A 497 -4.24 -71.50 13.87
N ALA A 498 -5.38 -71.39 14.56
CA ALA A 498 -6.29 -72.52 14.76
C ALA A 498 -6.82 -73.08 13.43
N LEU A 499 -7.25 -72.21 12.51
CA LEU A 499 -7.71 -72.62 11.19
C LEU A 499 -6.59 -73.28 10.39
N SER A 500 -5.39 -72.69 10.37
CA SER A 500 -4.22 -73.21 9.67
C SER A 500 -3.81 -74.60 10.15
N MET A 501 -3.91 -74.84 11.47
CA MET A 501 -3.63 -76.13 12.07
C MET A 501 -4.67 -77.18 11.66
N ILE A 502 -5.96 -76.85 11.76
CA ILE A 502 -7.06 -77.78 11.37
C ILE A 502 -6.97 -78.13 9.88
N THR A 503 -6.76 -77.14 9.02
CA THR A 503 -6.64 -77.38 7.58
C THR A 503 -5.39 -78.16 7.22
N GLY A 504 -4.26 -77.89 7.88
CA GLY A 504 -3.03 -78.67 7.73
C GLY A 504 -3.22 -80.13 8.13
N ASP A 505 -3.75 -80.39 9.33
CA ASP A 505 -3.99 -81.74 9.85
C ASP A 505 -4.97 -82.54 8.97
N THR A 506 -6.03 -81.88 8.49
CA THR A 506 -6.99 -82.50 7.55
C THR A 506 -6.33 -82.80 6.21
N MET A 507 -5.46 -81.91 5.72
CA MET A 507 -4.73 -82.10 4.47
C MET A 507 -3.74 -83.27 4.57
N ASP A 508 -2.99 -83.36 5.67
CA ASP A 508 -2.07 -84.46 5.96
C ASP A 508 -2.82 -85.79 6.07
N THR A 509 -3.99 -85.79 6.71
CA THR A 509 -4.88 -86.97 6.77
C THR A 509 -5.30 -87.40 5.37
N ILE A 510 -5.72 -86.47 4.51
CA ILE A 510 -6.08 -86.76 3.11
C ILE A 510 -4.87 -87.29 2.31
N HIS A 511 -3.67 -86.79 2.57
CA HIS A 511 -2.43 -87.28 1.92
C HIS A 511 -2.07 -88.72 2.30
N LEU A 512 -2.49 -89.18 3.48
CA LEU A 512 -2.26 -90.55 3.97
C LEU A 512 -3.31 -91.56 3.48
N VAL A 513 -4.39 -91.10 2.84
CA VAL A 513 -5.43 -91.98 2.31
C VAL A 513 -4.96 -92.69 1.04
N ASP A 514 -5.02 -94.04 1.04
CA ASP A 514 -4.77 -94.83 -0.17
C ASP A 514 -5.94 -94.70 -1.16
N MET A 515 -5.73 -93.82 -2.15
CA MET A 515 -6.69 -93.53 -3.20
C MET A 515 -7.05 -94.75 -4.06
N SER A 516 -6.26 -95.83 -4.05
CA SER A 516 -6.54 -97.02 -4.87
C SER A 516 -7.86 -97.73 -4.48
N THR A 517 -8.31 -97.57 -3.23
CA THR A 517 -9.47 -98.25 -2.64
C THR A 517 -10.82 -97.53 -2.87
N TYR A 518 -10.83 -96.34 -3.47
CA TYR A 518 -12.02 -95.50 -3.63
C TYR A 518 -12.61 -95.52 -5.06
N THR A 519 -13.94 -95.36 -5.12
CA THR A 519 -14.69 -95.18 -6.39
C THR A 519 -14.32 -93.87 -7.10
N PRO A 520 -14.56 -93.74 -8.42
CA PRO A 520 -14.31 -92.51 -9.16
C PRO A 520 -15.01 -91.27 -8.57
N GLU A 521 -16.28 -91.38 -8.17
CA GLU A 521 -16.99 -90.25 -7.55
C GLU A 521 -16.37 -89.84 -6.20
N GLN A 522 -15.93 -90.81 -5.38
CA GLN A 522 -15.28 -90.52 -4.09
C GLN A 522 -13.91 -89.85 -4.28
N LYS A 523 -13.14 -90.25 -5.29
CA LYS A 523 -11.85 -89.62 -5.64
C LYS A 523 -12.03 -88.17 -6.05
N GLU A 524 -13.07 -87.88 -6.83
CA GLU A 524 -13.40 -86.52 -7.25
C GLU A 524 -13.79 -85.65 -6.05
N LEU A 525 -14.64 -86.17 -5.15
CA LEU A 525 -15.03 -85.47 -3.92
C LEU A 525 -13.83 -85.16 -3.01
N ILE A 526 -12.93 -86.13 -2.79
CA ILE A 526 -11.69 -85.93 -2.01
C ILE A 526 -10.82 -84.84 -2.64
N THR A 527 -10.72 -84.83 -3.98
CA THR A 527 -9.97 -83.82 -4.72
C THR A 527 -10.57 -82.42 -4.57
N GLN A 528 -11.91 -82.31 -4.58
CA GLN A 528 -12.61 -81.05 -4.35
C GLN A 528 -12.44 -80.54 -2.91
N ILE A 529 -12.50 -81.44 -1.91
CA ILE A 529 -12.22 -81.12 -0.51
C ILE A 529 -10.79 -80.60 -0.36
N ARG A 530 -9.81 -81.30 -0.95
CA ARG A 530 -8.40 -80.90 -0.97
C ARG A 530 -8.21 -79.48 -1.53
N HIS A 531 -8.77 -79.19 -2.70
CA HIS A 531 -8.69 -77.84 -3.28
C HIS A 531 -9.38 -76.78 -2.42
N SER A 532 -10.44 -77.14 -1.69
CA SER A 532 -11.12 -76.24 -0.75
C SER A 532 -10.22 -75.93 0.46
N LEU A 533 -9.55 -76.94 1.02
CA LEU A 533 -8.59 -76.78 2.10
C LEU A 533 -7.38 -75.91 1.69
N GLU A 534 -6.83 -76.12 0.49
CA GLU A 534 -5.76 -75.28 -0.07
C GLU A 534 -6.19 -73.81 -0.21
N ARG A 535 -7.45 -73.57 -0.60
CA ARG A 535 -8.00 -72.21 -0.67
C ARG A 535 -8.15 -71.58 0.71
N ILE A 536 -8.60 -72.35 1.71
CA ILE A 536 -8.71 -71.87 3.09
C ILE A 536 -7.33 -71.54 3.64
N GLN A 537 -6.35 -72.43 3.48
CA GLN A 537 -4.96 -72.20 3.90
C GLN A 537 -4.39 -70.92 3.27
N ALA A 538 -4.59 -70.73 1.97
CA ALA A 538 -4.15 -69.52 1.27
C ALA A 538 -4.80 -68.25 1.82
N ASN A 539 -6.11 -68.28 2.13
CA ASN A 539 -6.82 -67.14 2.72
C ASN A 539 -6.35 -66.83 4.14
N VAL A 540 -6.04 -67.85 4.94
CA VAL A 540 -5.53 -67.70 6.30
C VAL A 540 -4.15 -67.03 6.30
N VAL A 541 -3.25 -67.49 5.43
CA VAL A 541 -1.92 -66.87 5.24
C VAL A 541 -2.06 -65.43 4.78
N GLN A 542 -2.93 -65.17 3.80
CA GLN A 542 -3.17 -63.82 3.30
C GLN A 542 -3.75 -62.89 4.37
N GLY A 543 -4.73 -63.38 5.14
CA GLY A 543 -5.33 -62.63 6.25
C GLY A 543 -4.30 -62.28 7.32
N GLY A 544 -3.42 -63.22 7.68
CA GLY A 544 -2.32 -62.97 8.62
C GLY A 544 -1.37 -61.87 8.15
N GLU A 545 -1.02 -61.84 6.86
CA GLU A 545 -0.18 -60.79 6.28
C GLU A 545 -0.86 -59.40 6.28
N VAL A 546 -2.17 -59.33 6.07
CA VAL A 546 -2.93 -58.06 6.18
C VAL A 546 -2.90 -57.53 7.62
N VAL A 547 -3.13 -58.39 8.61
CA VAL A 547 -3.11 -58.05 10.04
C VAL A 547 -1.71 -57.58 10.45
N LYS A 548 -0.67 -58.31 10.03
CA LYS A 548 0.73 -57.96 10.28
C LYS A 548 1.11 -56.62 9.65
N GLY A 549 0.65 -56.35 8.42
CA GLY A 549 0.84 -55.06 7.75
C GLY A 549 0.15 -53.90 8.48
N MET A 550 -1.04 -54.15 9.03
CA MET A 550 -1.78 -53.16 9.83
C MET A 550 -1.06 -52.83 11.15
N LEU A 551 -0.50 -53.84 11.83
CA LEU A 551 0.31 -53.64 13.05
C LEU A 551 1.64 -52.91 12.81
N LYS A 552 2.32 -53.23 11.71
CA LYS A 552 3.55 -52.50 11.33
C LYS A 552 3.28 -51.01 11.11
N TYR A 553 2.08 -50.67 10.66
CA TYR A 553 1.67 -49.28 10.48
C TYR A 553 1.40 -48.55 11.80
N THR A 554 1.04 -49.23 12.88
CA THR A 554 0.59 -48.57 14.11
C THR A 554 1.69 -48.41 15.15
N ARG A 555 2.76 -49.21 15.05
CA ARG A 555 3.92 -49.12 15.94
C ARG A 555 4.93 -48.07 15.46
N LYS A 556 5.40 -47.21 16.37
CA LYS A 556 6.65 -46.46 16.19
C LYS A 556 7.80 -47.47 16.31
N GLY A 557 8.69 -47.53 15.33
CA GLY A 557 9.83 -48.44 15.37
C GLY A 557 10.88 -47.95 16.37
N ASP A 558 11.10 -48.71 17.45
CA ASP A 558 12.09 -48.44 18.53
C ASP A 558 13.54 -48.86 18.19
N ALA A 559 13.83 -49.18 16.92
CA ALA A 559 15.17 -49.61 16.53
C ALA A 559 16.01 -48.41 16.06
N GLY A 560 17.13 -48.16 16.73
CA GLY A 560 18.00 -47.01 16.50
C GLY A 560 18.49 -46.84 15.05
N LEU A 561 18.67 -45.59 14.65
CA LEU A 561 19.26 -45.21 13.37
C LEU A 561 20.80 -45.29 13.46
N MET A 562 21.45 -45.79 12.40
CA MET A 562 22.90 -45.92 12.29
C MET A 562 23.39 -45.48 10.90
N ALA A 563 24.69 -45.25 10.73
CA ALA A 563 25.28 -44.98 9.42
C ALA A 563 25.31 -46.27 8.57
N ILE A 564 24.69 -46.25 7.40
CA ILE A 564 24.58 -47.41 6.50
C ILE A 564 24.93 -47.00 5.07
N THR A 565 25.72 -47.82 4.38
CA THR A 565 26.00 -47.66 2.96
C THR A 565 24.90 -48.32 2.11
N LEU A 566 24.58 -47.74 0.94
CA LEU A 566 23.56 -48.28 0.05
C LEU A 566 23.87 -49.73 -0.39
N ASP A 567 25.15 -50.06 -0.60
CA ASP A 567 25.56 -51.43 -0.94
C ASP A 567 25.16 -52.44 0.14
N LYS A 568 25.35 -52.13 1.42
CA LYS A 568 24.93 -53.02 2.52
C LYS A 568 23.42 -53.27 2.50
N VAL A 569 22.63 -52.24 2.20
CA VAL A 569 21.16 -52.37 2.10
C VAL A 569 20.79 -53.24 0.90
N LEU A 570 21.39 -52.98 -0.27
CA LEU A 570 21.07 -53.68 -1.51
C LEU A 570 21.55 -55.14 -1.49
N ASP A 571 22.73 -55.42 -0.94
CA ASP A 571 23.24 -56.79 -0.79
C ASP A 571 22.31 -57.62 0.09
N ALA A 572 21.94 -57.11 1.27
CA ALA A 572 20.99 -57.77 2.16
C ALA A 572 19.60 -57.92 1.51
N THR A 573 19.17 -56.94 0.72
CA THR A 573 17.90 -57.01 0.00
C THR A 573 17.93 -58.08 -1.09
N LEU A 574 18.98 -58.13 -1.89
CA LEU A 574 19.09 -59.07 -3.02
C LEU A 574 19.24 -60.52 -2.54
N GLU A 575 19.93 -60.73 -1.42
CA GLU A 575 20.01 -62.03 -0.75
C GLU A 575 18.63 -62.55 -0.34
N MET A 576 17.68 -61.67 0.03
CA MET A 576 16.30 -62.07 0.29
C MET A 576 15.47 -62.23 -0.99
N VAL A 577 15.63 -61.30 -1.94
CA VAL A 577 14.85 -61.27 -3.18
C VAL A 577 15.06 -62.54 -4.01
N GLN A 578 16.28 -63.10 -4.04
CA GLN A 578 16.59 -64.31 -4.82
C GLN A 578 15.74 -65.55 -4.44
N TYR A 579 15.21 -65.61 -3.21
CA TYR A 579 14.36 -66.72 -2.77
C TYR A 579 12.93 -66.63 -3.31
N LYS A 580 12.48 -65.43 -3.70
CA LYS A 580 11.14 -65.17 -4.24
C LYS A 580 11.14 -64.93 -5.74
N ILE A 581 12.19 -64.32 -6.26
CA ILE A 581 12.30 -63.82 -7.62
C ILE A 581 13.44 -64.56 -8.34
N LYS A 582 13.16 -65.03 -9.58
CA LYS A 582 14.20 -65.59 -10.45
C LYS A 582 15.05 -64.46 -11.02
N LEU A 583 16.11 -64.08 -10.30
CA LEU A 583 17.05 -63.02 -10.70
C LEU A 583 17.64 -63.23 -12.10
N SER A 584 17.71 -64.47 -12.61
CA SER A 584 18.13 -64.76 -13.99
C SER A 584 17.22 -64.17 -15.08
N MET A 585 15.99 -63.78 -14.74
CA MET A 585 15.01 -63.21 -15.66
C MET A 585 15.05 -61.69 -15.77
N ILE A 586 15.82 -61.00 -14.94
CA ILE A 586 15.92 -59.53 -14.90
C ILE A 586 17.38 -59.08 -14.77
N ASP A 587 17.69 -57.90 -15.27
CA ASP A 587 18.99 -57.26 -15.09
C ASP A 587 18.91 -56.20 -14.00
N ILE A 588 19.68 -56.36 -12.93
CA ILE A 588 19.79 -55.36 -11.87
C ILE A 588 21.11 -54.61 -12.08
N VAL A 589 21.00 -53.35 -12.51
CA VAL A 589 22.13 -52.48 -12.82
C VAL A 589 22.32 -51.50 -11.67
N ARG A 590 23.45 -51.60 -10.97
CA ARG A 590 23.90 -50.64 -9.96
C ARG A 590 24.79 -49.61 -10.65
N ASP A 591 24.34 -48.36 -10.70
CA ASP A 591 24.96 -47.28 -11.46
C ASP A 591 25.21 -46.07 -10.56
N TYR A 592 26.12 -46.26 -9.61
CA TYR A 592 26.59 -45.25 -8.67
C TYR A 592 28.03 -45.58 -8.25
N PRO A 593 28.85 -44.58 -7.86
CA PRO A 593 30.22 -44.81 -7.45
C PRO A 593 30.30 -45.60 -6.14
N LYS A 594 31.39 -46.35 -5.91
CA LYS A 594 31.57 -47.14 -4.68
C LYS A 594 31.74 -46.27 -3.43
N ASP A 595 32.22 -45.03 -3.59
CA ASP A 595 32.51 -44.10 -2.50
C ASP A 595 31.35 -43.11 -2.23
N ILE A 596 30.10 -43.55 -2.38
CA ILE A 596 28.93 -42.75 -2.01
C ILE A 596 28.81 -42.56 -0.50
N ALA A 597 28.25 -41.42 -0.09
CA ALA A 597 28.02 -41.13 1.32
C ALA A 597 27.07 -42.14 1.98
N SER A 598 27.31 -42.40 3.26
CA SER A 598 26.41 -43.22 4.07
C SER A 598 25.13 -42.43 4.39
N VAL A 599 24.02 -43.13 4.58
CA VAL A 599 22.75 -42.55 5.03
C VAL A 599 22.51 -42.89 6.50
N VAL A 600 21.81 -42.01 7.21
CA VAL A 600 21.34 -42.28 8.57
C VAL A 600 20.07 -43.12 8.48
N GLY A 601 20.11 -44.38 8.91
CA GLY A 601 18.96 -45.26 8.78
C GLY A 601 19.01 -46.56 9.57
N ASN A 602 17.91 -47.30 9.53
CA ASN A 602 17.80 -48.64 10.07
C ASN A 602 17.88 -49.67 8.94
N LEU A 603 18.85 -50.60 9.04
CA LEU A 603 19.14 -51.57 7.97
C LEU A 603 17.91 -52.40 7.59
N THR A 604 17.22 -52.95 8.58
CA THR A 604 16.05 -53.82 8.37
C THR A 604 14.89 -53.06 7.74
N GLN A 605 14.67 -51.80 8.14
CA GLN A 605 13.60 -50.98 7.58
C GLN A 605 13.90 -50.55 6.13
N LEU A 606 15.14 -50.14 5.84
CA LEU A 606 15.55 -49.80 4.48
C LEU A 606 15.56 -51.05 3.58
N GLN A 607 15.99 -52.21 4.10
CA GLN A 607 15.89 -53.49 3.40
C GLN A 607 14.44 -53.83 3.05
N GLU A 608 13.49 -53.59 3.95
CA GLU A 608 12.06 -53.75 3.67
C GLU A 608 11.57 -52.77 2.57
N VAL A 609 12.08 -51.54 2.55
CA VAL A 609 11.77 -50.57 1.49
C VAL A 609 12.24 -51.08 0.14
N PHE A 610 13.52 -51.42 0.00
CA PHE A 610 14.09 -51.86 -1.28
C PHE A 610 13.51 -53.21 -1.71
N PHE A 611 13.25 -54.14 -0.78
CA PHE A 611 12.59 -55.41 -1.08
C PHE A 611 11.23 -55.19 -1.74
N ASN A 612 10.38 -54.35 -1.13
CA ASN A 612 9.04 -54.07 -1.65
C ASN A 612 9.08 -53.34 -3.00
N LEU A 613 10.02 -52.43 -3.22
CA LEU A 613 10.18 -51.74 -4.50
C LEU A 613 10.65 -52.68 -5.61
N ILE A 614 11.63 -53.55 -5.32
CA ILE A 614 12.12 -54.56 -6.27
C ILE A 614 11.04 -55.60 -6.57
N ASP A 615 10.27 -56.02 -5.57
CA ASP A 615 9.14 -56.94 -5.74
C ASP A 615 8.04 -56.34 -6.63
N ASN A 616 7.69 -55.08 -6.43
CA ASN A 616 6.73 -54.36 -7.27
C ASN A 616 7.25 -54.16 -8.70
N ALA A 617 8.53 -53.82 -8.85
CA ALA A 617 9.17 -53.72 -10.17
C ALA A 617 9.15 -55.07 -10.90
N TYR A 618 9.45 -56.17 -10.20
CA TYR A 618 9.41 -57.52 -10.77
C TYR A 618 8.03 -57.89 -11.29
N ASP A 619 6.99 -57.69 -10.50
CA ASP A 619 5.62 -57.97 -10.91
C ASP A 619 5.22 -57.11 -12.13
N ALA A 620 5.59 -55.83 -12.15
CA ALA A 620 5.32 -54.94 -13.28
C ALA A 620 6.05 -55.37 -14.57
N MET A 621 7.26 -55.93 -14.46
CA MET A 621 8.03 -56.48 -15.59
C MET A 621 7.43 -57.79 -16.10
N MET A 622 6.97 -58.67 -15.21
CA MET A 622 6.28 -59.91 -15.61
C MET A 622 4.94 -59.60 -16.30
N GLU A 623 4.16 -58.68 -15.75
CA GLU A 623 2.90 -58.24 -16.36
C GLU A 623 3.13 -57.64 -17.76
N ARG A 624 4.19 -56.85 -17.94
CA ARG A 624 4.57 -56.32 -19.25
C ARG A 624 4.88 -57.43 -20.25
N LYS A 625 5.71 -58.40 -19.83
CA LYS A 625 6.09 -59.53 -20.67
C LYS A 625 4.87 -60.31 -21.14
N ASP A 626 3.93 -60.59 -20.25
CA ASP A 626 2.72 -61.36 -20.56
C ASP A 626 1.71 -60.57 -21.41
N THR A 627 1.61 -59.25 -21.17
CA THR A 627 0.61 -58.37 -21.80
C THR A 627 1.05 -57.85 -23.16
N LEU A 628 2.30 -57.39 -23.30
CA LEU A 628 2.80 -56.77 -24.53
C LEU A 628 3.48 -57.78 -25.47
N LYS A 629 3.98 -58.92 -24.95
CA LYS A 629 4.62 -60.00 -25.72
C LYS A 629 5.69 -59.51 -26.72
N GLU A 630 6.46 -58.51 -26.32
CA GLU A 630 7.53 -57.91 -27.13
C GLU A 630 8.69 -58.92 -27.32
N GLU A 631 9.07 -59.18 -28.57
CA GLU A 631 10.24 -60.03 -28.85
C GLU A 631 11.52 -59.36 -28.33
N GLY A 632 12.34 -60.12 -27.59
CA GLY A 632 13.60 -59.62 -27.02
C GLY A 632 13.47 -58.79 -25.74
N TYR A 633 12.28 -58.63 -25.17
CA TYR A 633 12.10 -57.92 -23.90
C TYR A 633 12.79 -58.65 -22.73
N ARG A 634 13.61 -57.89 -21.99
CA ARG A 634 14.25 -58.33 -20.74
C ARG A 634 13.99 -57.28 -19.67
N GLY A 635 13.50 -57.72 -18.52
CA GLY A 635 13.25 -56.83 -17.38
C GLY A 635 14.56 -56.23 -16.89
N ARG A 636 14.57 -54.93 -16.58
CA ARG A 636 15.74 -54.21 -16.08
C ARG A 636 15.31 -53.29 -14.94
N ILE A 637 16.05 -53.36 -13.84
CA ILE A 637 15.99 -52.40 -12.74
C ILE A 637 17.33 -51.67 -12.69
N ARG A 638 17.33 -50.34 -12.86
CA ARG A 638 18.50 -49.49 -12.71
C ARG A 638 18.41 -48.73 -11.40
N ILE A 639 19.47 -48.81 -10.59
CA ILE A 639 19.60 -48.07 -9.33
C ILE A 639 20.75 -47.10 -9.48
N TYR A 640 20.49 -45.80 -9.34
CA TYR A 640 21.52 -44.76 -9.47
C TYR A 640 21.30 -43.65 -8.45
N THR A 641 22.33 -42.85 -8.19
CA THR A 641 22.29 -41.80 -7.17
C THR A 641 22.61 -40.43 -7.75
N GLU A 642 21.95 -39.39 -7.25
CA GLU A 642 22.26 -37.99 -7.53
C GLU A 642 22.56 -37.26 -6.23
N ASN A 643 23.59 -36.41 -6.22
CA ASN A 643 23.97 -35.63 -5.05
C ASN A 643 23.45 -34.20 -5.25
N VAL A 644 22.24 -33.94 -4.76
CA VAL A 644 21.48 -32.76 -5.21
C VAL A 644 21.67 -31.55 -4.30
N ASN A 645 22.04 -31.67 -3.02
CA ASN A 645 22.33 -30.53 -2.12
C ASN A 645 22.95 -30.99 -0.77
N SER A 646 23.48 -30.04 0.02
CA SER A 646 24.22 -30.23 1.27
C SER A 646 23.42 -30.91 2.40
N GLY A 647 23.27 -32.24 2.35
CA GLY A 647 22.78 -33.06 3.47
C GLY A 647 21.90 -34.26 3.13
N PHE A 648 21.52 -34.48 1.86
CA PHE A 648 20.66 -35.61 1.46
C PHE A 648 21.23 -36.39 0.28
N LEU A 649 21.15 -37.72 0.35
CA LEU A 649 21.45 -38.64 -0.75
C LEU A 649 20.16 -38.95 -1.51
N THR A 650 20.13 -38.67 -2.82
CA THR A 650 18.99 -39.03 -3.68
C THR A 650 19.27 -40.35 -4.37
N ILE A 651 18.39 -41.33 -4.19
CA ILE A 651 18.47 -42.68 -4.74
C ILE A 651 17.30 -42.89 -5.70
N HIS A 652 17.60 -43.22 -6.94
CA HIS A 652 16.62 -43.54 -7.96
C HIS A 652 16.58 -45.05 -8.19
N LEU A 653 15.37 -45.61 -8.24
CA LEU A 653 15.11 -46.99 -8.64
C LEU A 653 14.14 -46.96 -9.82
N GLU A 654 14.65 -47.30 -11.00
CA GLU A 654 13.92 -47.26 -12.27
C GLU A 654 13.73 -48.66 -12.83
N ASP A 655 12.49 -49.03 -13.12
CA ASP A 655 12.13 -50.27 -13.81
C ASP A 655 11.60 -49.99 -15.22
N ASN A 656 11.81 -50.96 -16.12
CA ASN A 656 11.22 -50.97 -17.47
C ASN A 656 9.94 -51.82 -17.55
N GLY A 657 9.17 -51.90 -16.46
CA GLY A 657 7.91 -52.65 -16.38
C GLY A 657 6.75 -52.01 -17.15
N ILE A 658 5.53 -52.46 -16.87
CA ILE A 658 4.31 -51.98 -17.56
C ILE A 658 3.91 -50.55 -17.17
N GLY A 659 4.50 -49.95 -16.13
CA GLY A 659 4.15 -48.62 -15.64
C GLY A 659 2.74 -48.53 -15.03
N VAL A 660 2.37 -47.35 -14.54
CA VAL A 660 1.10 -47.11 -13.82
C VAL A 660 0.13 -46.33 -14.72
N LYS A 661 -1.14 -46.72 -14.73
CA LYS A 661 -2.20 -45.98 -15.42
C LYS A 661 -2.50 -44.64 -14.74
N LEU A 662 -2.87 -43.62 -15.52
CA LEU A 662 -3.14 -42.27 -15.02
C LEU A 662 -4.23 -42.23 -13.93
N GLU A 663 -5.23 -43.09 -14.04
CA GLU A 663 -6.34 -43.22 -13.09
C GLU A 663 -5.93 -43.76 -11.71
N ASP A 664 -4.88 -44.57 -11.67
CA ASP A 664 -4.39 -45.26 -10.47
C ASP A 664 -3.26 -44.49 -9.78
N PHE A 665 -2.61 -43.56 -10.50
CA PHE A 665 -1.41 -42.84 -10.04
C PHE A 665 -1.64 -42.08 -8.72
N LYS A 666 -2.78 -41.39 -8.58
CA LYS A 666 -3.13 -40.65 -7.35
C LYS A 666 -3.40 -41.56 -6.14
N LYS A 667 -3.64 -42.85 -6.37
CA LYS A 667 -4.00 -43.83 -5.34
C LYS A 667 -2.84 -44.72 -4.91
N LEU A 668 -1.67 -44.64 -5.57
CA LEU A 668 -0.51 -45.51 -5.31
C LEU A 668 -0.09 -45.58 -3.83
N PHE A 669 -0.18 -44.46 -3.12
CA PHE A 669 0.14 -44.37 -1.69
C PHE A 669 -1.12 -44.38 -0.80
N THR A 670 -2.25 -44.90 -1.28
CA THR A 670 -3.45 -45.08 -0.46
C THR A 670 -3.42 -46.49 0.15
N PRO A 671 -3.68 -46.66 1.47
CA PRO A 671 -3.71 -47.97 2.09
C PRO A 671 -4.73 -48.89 1.39
N PHE A 672 -4.39 -50.17 1.26
CA PHE A 672 -5.22 -51.23 0.65
C PHE A 672 -5.50 -51.09 -0.85
N PHE A 673 -4.90 -50.09 -1.52
CA PHE A 673 -5.01 -49.96 -2.97
C PHE A 673 -4.07 -50.95 -3.68
N THR A 674 -4.59 -51.74 -4.61
CA THR A 674 -3.81 -52.68 -5.43
C THR A 674 -4.48 -52.89 -6.79
N THR A 675 -3.67 -52.99 -7.85
CA THR A 675 -4.12 -53.30 -9.22
C THR A 675 -4.00 -54.79 -9.56
N LYS A 676 -3.44 -55.61 -8.66
CA LYS A 676 -3.25 -57.05 -8.88
C LYS A 676 -4.60 -57.79 -8.81
N VAL A 677 -5.02 -58.39 -9.92
CA VAL A 677 -6.37 -58.97 -10.14
C VAL A 677 -6.65 -60.25 -9.31
N SER A 678 -5.65 -60.81 -8.63
CA SER A 678 -5.83 -61.93 -7.71
C SER A 678 -5.43 -61.54 -6.29
N SER A 679 -6.37 -61.72 -5.35
CA SER A 679 -6.18 -61.56 -3.90
C SER A 679 -4.96 -62.31 -3.36
N ARG A 680 -4.50 -63.37 -4.04
CA ARG A 680 -3.30 -64.15 -3.68
C ARG A 680 -1.94 -63.42 -3.75
N ARG A 681 -1.84 -62.18 -4.28
CA ARG A 681 -0.51 -61.52 -4.51
C ARG A 681 -0.33 -60.06 -4.07
N GLY A 682 -1.26 -59.43 -3.36
CA GLY A 682 -1.01 -58.05 -2.88
C GLY A 682 -1.99 -57.53 -1.83
N THR A 683 -1.47 -57.10 -0.68
CA THR A 683 -2.23 -56.49 0.43
C THR A 683 -2.56 -55.02 0.20
N GLY A 684 -1.95 -54.37 -0.80
CA GLY A 684 -2.09 -52.93 -1.06
C GLY A 684 -1.46 -52.04 0.03
N LEU A 685 -0.64 -52.62 0.92
CA LEU A 685 0.02 -51.89 2.01
C LEU A 685 1.48 -51.54 1.71
N GLY A 686 2.13 -52.19 0.74
CA GLY A 686 3.57 -52.06 0.50
C GLY A 686 4.06 -50.63 0.27
N LEU A 687 3.53 -49.94 -0.75
CA LEU A 687 3.92 -48.55 -1.06
C LEU A 687 3.52 -47.58 0.06
N TYR A 688 2.43 -47.85 0.75
CA TYR A 688 1.98 -47.05 1.88
C TYR A 688 2.93 -47.14 3.08
N VAL A 689 3.39 -48.36 3.40
CA VAL A 689 4.37 -48.62 4.46
C VAL A 689 5.72 -48.02 4.11
N ILE A 690 6.18 -48.13 2.85
CA ILE A 690 7.42 -47.50 2.38
C ILE A 690 7.41 -45.99 2.66
N LYS A 691 6.33 -45.29 2.30
CA LYS A 691 6.21 -43.85 2.53
C LYS A 691 6.34 -43.47 4.01
N LYS A 692 5.78 -44.29 4.91
CA LYS A 692 5.90 -44.08 6.35
C LYS A 692 7.32 -44.36 6.86
N ILE A 693 7.95 -45.46 6.43
CA ILE A 693 9.32 -45.79 6.82
C ILE A 693 10.27 -44.64 6.45
N ILE A 694 10.16 -44.12 5.22
CA ILE A 694 11.02 -43.05 4.72
C ILE A 694 10.72 -41.72 5.44
N ALA A 695 9.45 -41.28 5.47
CA ALA A 695 9.09 -39.97 6.01
C ALA A 695 9.12 -39.90 7.54
N SER A 696 8.52 -40.88 8.22
CA SER A 696 8.33 -40.85 9.68
C SER A 696 9.52 -41.38 10.46
N ASN A 697 10.25 -42.37 9.95
CA ASN A 697 11.34 -43.01 10.69
C ASN A 697 12.72 -42.51 10.26
N HIS A 698 12.89 -42.08 9.00
CA HIS A 698 14.19 -41.69 8.46
C HIS A 698 14.28 -40.20 8.09
N GLY A 699 13.20 -39.42 8.26
CA GLY A 699 13.18 -37.99 7.92
C GLY A 699 13.42 -37.70 6.43
N GLY A 700 13.17 -38.68 5.56
CA GLY A 700 13.39 -38.60 4.12
C GLY A 700 12.11 -38.34 3.32
N THR A 701 12.23 -38.31 1.99
CA THR A 701 11.07 -38.22 1.08
C THR A 701 11.08 -39.35 0.05
N ILE A 702 9.89 -39.71 -0.46
CA ILE A 702 9.75 -40.62 -1.60
C ILE A 702 8.75 -40.06 -2.61
N ASN A 703 9.19 -40.01 -3.86
CA ASN A 703 8.40 -39.58 -5.00
C ASN A 703 8.38 -40.69 -6.07
N VAL A 704 7.35 -40.66 -6.92
CA VAL A 704 7.20 -41.62 -8.03
C VAL A 704 6.91 -40.86 -9.32
N SER A 705 7.52 -41.30 -10.42
CA SER A 705 7.22 -40.89 -11.78
C SER A 705 7.00 -42.15 -12.60
N SER A 706 5.91 -42.24 -13.35
CA SER A 706 5.57 -43.45 -14.10
C SER A 706 4.83 -43.09 -15.37
N THR A 707 5.17 -43.79 -16.46
CA THR A 707 4.45 -43.68 -17.73
C THR A 707 3.97 -45.06 -18.12
N TYR A 708 2.65 -45.20 -18.33
CA TYR A 708 2.04 -46.47 -18.70
C TYR A 708 2.69 -47.02 -19.98
N LYS A 709 3.04 -48.30 -19.95
CA LYS A 709 3.82 -49.10 -20.92
C LYS A 709 5.29 -48.69 -21.12
N GLN A 710 5.84 -47.78 -20.32
CA GLN A 710 7.25 -47.39 -20.42
C GLN A 710 8.06 -47.82 -19.19
N GLY A 711 7.49 -47.69 -17.98
CA GLY A 711 8.17 -48.06 -16.74
C GLY A 711 7.81 -47.14 -15.58
N THR A 712 8.44 -47.38 -14.43
CA THR A 712 8.27 -46.56 -13.22
C THR A 712 9.62 -46.20 -12.62
N ARG A 713 9.74 -44.98 -12.09
CA ARG A 713 10.89 -44.49 -11.34
C ARG A 713 10.44 -44.04 -9.96
N PHE A 714 11.03 -44.63 -8.93
CA PHE A 714 10.95 -44.14 -7.56
C PHE A 714 12.19 -43.31 -7.24
N THR A 715 11.99 -42.16 -6.61
CA THR A 715 13.05 -41.26 -6.13
C THR A 715 12.95 -41.19 -4.62
N ILE A 716 14.00 -41.59 -3.92
CA ILE A 716 14.07 -41.63 -2.45
C ILE A 716 15.17 -40.66 -2.01
N GLU A 717 14.84 -39.74 -1.10
CA GLU A 717 15.81 -38.82 -0.49
C GLU A 717 16.01 -39.19 0.97
N LEU A 718 17.26 -39.45 1.38
CA LEU A 718 17.60 -39.80 2.77
C LEU A 718 18.69 -38.88 3.32
N PRO A 719 18.65 -38.48 4.60
CA PRO A 719 19.71 -37.69 5.22
C PRO A 719 21.06 -38.41 5.17
N MET A 720 22.09 -37.69 4.73
CA MET A 720 23.47 -38.17 4.73
C MET A 720 24.01 -38.18 6.16
N HIS A 721 24.74 -39.24 6.51
CA HIS A 721 25.65 -39.22 7.65
C HIS A 721 26.98 -38.68 7.15
N ASN A 722 27.30 -37.44 7.51
CA ASN A 722 28.64 -36.87 7.26
C ASN A 722 29.71 -37.57 8.09
#